data_AF-A0A388PCC5-F1
#
_entry.id   AF-A0A388PCC5-F1
#
_cell.length_a   1.000
_cell.length_b   1.000
_cell.length_c   1.000
_cell.angle_alpha   90.00
_cell.angle_beta   90.00
_cell.angle_gamma   90.00
#
_symmetry.space_group_name_H-M   'P 1'
#
loop_
_entity.id
_entity.type
_entity.pdbx_description
1 polymer ?
#
loop_
_entity_poly.entity_id
_entity_poly.type
_entity_poly.pdbx_seq_one_letter_code
_entity_poly.pdbx_strand_id
1 'polypeptide(L)'
;MRLLFGFLLLHLATPTFAQEGFQPLFNGQDLSGWDGEPGLWKVVDGVIVGTSEVGKPKTNSFLIWNGKAKDFELRATVKVVGDNNSGIQYRSRRLPEVTPWTILGYQCDVHPTDVHTAMTYEERGRGIFGYNGVDVVMDPTGQRWQVGERPRVQADISQWNEFTVIARGNRLEHKVNGQTTSIFVDHDEKGRALEGLIAIQLHAGNPHQTFVKQVLLKVLADSLVLPFDQATLPAGAKKIDKPKVVSAQGKAAPAKKAAPAPAAAVTRPNILHIHADDHRADGLGALGAPGLITPNLDLLVTRGMTFTRAYTQGSMIGAVCTPSRTMMLTGRSWQRIPGAPGARPEAAEPSTYLPSVMAEAGYRTWHMGKAGNGFPQGLRTFQTSIADEAKSANDPATNRAYCSQRLADRTIAFLKEQAGRKDGAPFYAYLAPPVPHDPRSAEPRFHAMYEASKIPLSPAFMPSHPWNNGEMTVRDERLAPWPRTPEDTRQQTADYYACVTGFDHHIGRIFAALKETGQWENTIIVFSGDNGLSLGEHGLFGKQNLYEYGGMHVPLVIAGPGIPHGRTEAFAYLMDLFPTFTALAGAKTPAGVEGQNLLPVMRGEKASVRESAYLGYRNSMRSVSNGRWKLIRYPLIDRTQLFDLQTDPKELINLAEQPEHAARKEELMRLLSAEMQRYGDTHPLTVAQPSKAEWTPPTKAELTAQNAAAKVLRKKDSAAKPKK
;
A
#
# COMPACT_ATOMS: atom_id res chain seq x y z
N MET A 1 -37.23 47.00 17.56
CA MET A 1 -37.21 47.39 16.13
C MET A 1 -35.75 47.44 15.67
N ARG A 2 -35.37 46.52 14.77
CA ARG A 2 -34.07 46.32 14.07
C ARG A 2 -32.81 46.00 14.93
N LEU A 3 -32.53 44.69 15.05
CA LEU A 3 -31.21 44.12 15.37
C LEU A 3 -30.25 44.31 14.18
N LEU A 4 -29.03 44.78 14.45
CA LEU A 4 -27.91 44.84 13.50
C LEU A 4 -26.97 43.64 13.75
N PHE A 5 -26.67 42.93 12.67
CA PHE A 5 -25.81 41.74 12.60
C PHE A 5 -24.36 42.05 13.01
N GLY A 6 -23.82 41.27 13.95
CA GLY A 6 -22.38 41.18 14.18
C GLY A 6 -21.74 40.19 13.21
N PHE A 7 -20.83 40.67 12.36
CA PHE A 7 -19.93 39.82 11.58
C PHE A 7 -18.77 39.37 12.47
N LEU A 8 -18.75 38.09 12.84
CA LEU A 8 -17.60 37.43 13.43
C LEU A 8 -16.59 37.14 12.30
N LEU A 9 -15.60 38.02 12.13
CA LEU A 9 -14.44 37.78 11.28
C LEU A 9 -13.63 36.62 11.86
N LEU A 10 -13.77 35.44 11.27
CA LEU A 10 -12.80 34.36 11.44
C LEU A 10 -11.43 34.88 10.96
N HIS A 11 -10.51 35.11 11.89
CA HIS A 11 -9.11 35.30 11.54
C HIS A 11 -8.58 34.00 10.94
N LEU A 12 -8.28 34.05 9.64
CA LEU A 12 -7.39 33.12 8.96
C LEU A 12 -6.06 33.14 9.72
N ALA A 13 -5.77 32.06 10.44
CA ALA A 13 -4.44 31.82 10.97
C ALA A 13 -3.49 31.58 9.79
N THR A 14 -2.73 32.61 9.43
CA THR A 14 -1.53 32.47 8.59
C THR A 14 -0.52 31.60 9.32
N PRO A 15 0.16 30.64 8.66
CA PRO A 15 1.22 29.88 9.30
C PRO A 15 2.45 30.80 9.44
N THR A 16 2.64 31.38 10.62
CA THR A 16 3.89 32.00 11.03
C THR A 16 4.93 30.92 11.32
N PHE A 17 5.85 30.69 10.38
CA PHE A 17 7.14 30.07 10.67
C PHE A 17 8.26 30.96 10.14
N ALA A 18 8.51 32.08 10.83
CA ALA A 18 9.81 32.72 10.78
C ALA A 18 10.58 32.28 12.03
N GLN A 19 11.36 31.19 11.92
CA GLN A 19 12.44 30.95 12.88
C GLN A 19 13.47 32.06 12.68
N GLU A 20 13.99 32.64 13.77
CA GLU A 20 14.81 33.85 13.74
C GLU A 20 16.00 33.77 12.76
N GLY A 21 15.92 34.52 11.67
CA GLY A 21 16.94 34.62 10.62
C GLY A 21 16.90 33.53 9.54
N PHE A 22 15.94 32.60 9.55
CA PHE A 22 15.76 31.60 8.48
C PHE A 22 14.72 32.06 7.45
N GLN A 23 15.05 31.86 6.17
CA GLN A 23 14.16 32.08 5.04
C GLN A 23 13.81 30.75 4.36
N PRO A 24 12.53 30.47 4.07
CA PRO A 24 12.16 29.28 3.33
C PRO A 24 12.59 29.38 1.86
N LEU A 25 13.33 28.39 1.37
CA LEU A 25 13.64 28.24 -0.06
C LEU A 25 12.51 27.56 -0.83
N PHE A 26 11.67 26.79 -0.15
CA PHE A 26 10.49 26.14 -0.72
C PHE A 26 9.23 26.82 -0.20
N ASN A 27 8.35 27.26 -1.11
CA ASN A 27 7.16 28.04 -0.79
C ASN A 27 5.97 27.20 -0.30
N GLY A 28 6.08 25.87 -0.31
CA GLY A 28 5.01 24.95 0.12
C GLY A 28 3.85 24.80 -0.89
N GLN A 29 3.97 25.37 -2.09
CA GLN A 29 2.89 25.36 -3.10
C GLN A 29 3.36 24.75 -4.42
N ASP A 30 4.50 25.18 -4.93
CA ASP A 30 5.03 24.76 -6.23
C ASP A 30 6.57 24.81 -6.24
N LEU A 31 7.18 24.52 -7.39
CA LEU A 31 8.63 24.54 -7.58
C LEU A 31 9.16 25.90 -8.06
N SER A 32 8.42 26.99 -7.83
CA SER A 32 8.91 28.34 -8.17
C SER A 32 10.23 28.62 -7.45
N GLY A 33 11.24 29.04 -8.20
CA GLY A 33 12.60 29.23 -7.69
C GLY A 33 13.47 27.97 -7.71
N TRP A 34 12.97 26.85 -8.24
CA TRP A 34 13.70 25.61 -8.41
C TRP A 34 13.70 25.16 -9.88
N ASP A 35 14.78 24.51 -10.29
CA ASP A 35 14.99 23.94 -11.62
C ASP A 35 15.33 22.45 -11.49
N GLY A 36 14.49 21.60 -12.07
CA GLY A 36 14.61 20.15 -11.98
C GLY A 36 14.12 19.46 -13.25
N GLU A 37 14.58 18.23 -13.45
CA GLU A 37 14.24 17.45 -14.64
C GLU A 37 12.72 17.22 -14.75
N PRO A 38 12.10 17.58 -15.90
CA PRO A 38 10.67 17.45 -16.10
C PRO A 38 10.18 16.02 -15.86
N GLY A 39 9.12 15.88 -15.08
CA GLY A 39 8.48 14.60 -14.77
C GLY A 39 9.10 13.84 -13.60
N LEU A 40 10.27 14.24 -13.09
CA LEU A 40 10.85 13.61 -11.88
C LEU A 40 10.37 14.25 -10.59
N TRP A 41 10.05 15.54 -10.61
CA TRP A 41 9.71 16.34 -9.44
C TRP A 41 8.30 16.90 -9.52
N LYS A 42 7.58 16.89 -8.40
CA LYS A 42 6.27 17.53 -8.24
C LYS A 42 6.07 18.01 -6.81
N VAL A 43 5.11 18.89 -6.58
CA VAL A 43 4.63 19.23 -5.24
C VAL A 43 3.30 18.52 -4.99
N VAL A 44 3.20 17.82 -3.87
CA VAL A 44 1.99 17.15 -3.41
C VAL A 44 1.77 17.54 -1.96
N ASP A 45 0.62 18.15 -1.65
CA ASP A 45 0.24 18.56 -0.29
C ASP A 45 1.32 19.39 0.44
N GLY A 46 1.95 20.31 -0.28
CA GLY A 46 3.02 21.16 0.25
C GLY A 46 4.33 20.42 0.57
N VAL A 47 4.59 19.31 -0.12
CA VAL A 47 5.83 18.54 -0.04
C VAL A 47 6.40 18.38 -1.45
N ILE A 48 7.69 18.65 -1.63
CA ILE A 48 8.42 18.32 -2.85
C ILE A 48 8.60 16.79 -2.89
N VAL A 49 8.23 16.16 -4.00
CA VAL A 49 8.36 14.73 -4.23
C VAL A 49 9.17 14.50 -5.50
N GLY A 50 10.37 13.96 -5.35
CA GLY A 50 11.18 13.39 -6.42
C GLY A 50 10.92 11.89 -6.55
N THR A 51 10.67 11.38 -7.75
CA THR A 51 10.41 9.95 -7.99
C THR A 51 11.40 9.38 -8.99
N SER A 52 12.11 8.33 -8.59
CA SER A 52 12.98 7.54 -9.45
C SER A 52 12.37 6.16 -9.67
N GLU A 53 12.43 5.72 -10.91
CA GLU A 53 12.03 4.39 -11.39
C GLU A 53 13.25 3.70 -12.04
N VAL A 54 13.12 2.41 -12.35
CA VAL A 54 14.19 1.70 -13.06
C VAL A 54 14.50 2.41 -14.38
N GLY A 55 15.75 2.86 -14.54
CA GLY A 55 16.22 3.56 -15.73
C GLY A 55 15.84 5.06 -15.82
N LYS A 56 15.19 5.62 -14.79
CA LYS A 56 14.84 7.05 -14.71
C LYS A 56 15.08 7.61 -13.28
N PRO A 57 15.94 8.61 -13.09
CA PRO A 57 16.78 9.25 -14.10
C PRO A 57 17.90 8.33 -14.60
N LYS A 58 18.49 8.65 -15.77
CA LYS A 58 19.60 7.88 -16.36
C LYS A 58 20.92 8.02 -15.57
N THR A 59 21.09 9.15 -14.89
CA THR A 59 22.19 9.49 -13.97
C THR A 59 21.56 10.25 -12.79
N ASN A 60 22.26 10.42 -11.68
CA ASN A 60 21.78 11.26 -10.58
C ASN A 60 21.31 12.62 -11.14
N SER A 61 20.08 12.99 -10.80
CA SER A 61 19.40 14.20 -11.24
C SER A 61 19.07 15.06 -10.03
N PHE A 62 19.08 16.38 -10.17
CA PHE A 62 19.00 17.28 -9.02
C PHE A 62 17.91 18.33 -9.20
N LEU A 63 17.18 18.62 -8.12
CA LEU A 63 16.31 19.79 -8.02
C LEU A 63 17.13 20.95 -7.46
N ILE A 64 17.49 21.89 -8.33
CA ILE A 64 18.47 22.95 -8.10
C ILE A 64 17.74 24.23 -7.73
N TRP A 65 18.08 24.85 -6.60
CA TRP A 65 17.54 26.15 -6.23
C TRP A 65 18.21 27.26 -7.06
N ASN A 66 17.44 28.26 -7.49
CA ASN A 66 17.89 29.36 -8.36
C ASN A 66 18.67 30.46 -7.60
N GLY A 67 19.50 30.07 -6.65
CA GLY A 67 20.36 30.96 -5.88
C GLY A 67 21.69 30.31 -5.53
N LYS A 68 22.55 31.09 -4.88
CA LYS A 68 23.84 30.63 -4.38
C LYS A 68 23.97 30.97 -2.90
N ALA A 69 24.77 30.19 -2.20
CA ALA A 69 25.09 30.44 -0.80
C ALA A 69 26.59 30.24 -0.57
N LYS A 70 27.19 31.18 0.18
CA LYS A 70 28.58 31.15 0.62
C LYS A 70 28.66 30.57 2.03
N ASP A 71 28.46 31.40 3.05
CA ASP A 71 28.37 30.99 4.45
C ASP A 71 26.90 30.95 4.89
N PHE A 72 26.47 29.79 5.38
CA PHE A 72 25.06 29.56 5.67
C PHE A 72 24.83 28.44 6.69
N GLU A 73 23.63 28.44 7.27
CA GLU A 73 23.01 27.29 7.91
C GLU A 73 21.76 26.91 7.11
N LEU A 74 21.73 25.70 6.58
CA LEU A 74 20.63 25.13 5.80
C LEU A 74 19.99 24.01 6.62
N ARG A 75 18.67 24.05 6.76
CA ARG A 75 17.89 22.96 7.37
C ARG A 75 16.91 22.43 6.35
N ALA A 76 16.97 21.13 6.08
CA ALA A 76 16.03 20.45 5.19
C ALA A 76 15.38 19.29 5.92
N THR A 77 14.04 19.25 5.90
CA THR A 77 13.27 18.15 6.45
C THR A 77 13.00 17.15 5.34
N VAL A 78 13.77 16.06 5.33
CA VAL A 78 13.85 15.10 4.24
C VAL A 78 13.41 13.72 4.70
N LYS A 79 12.75 12.98 3.81
CA LYS A 79 12.39 11.57 3.95
C LYS A 79 12.66 10.88 2.61
N VAL A 80 13.22 9.68 2.61
CA VAL A 80 13.50 8.87 1.42
C VAL A 80 12.90 7.48 1.60
N VAL A 81 12.09 7.03 0.64
CA VAL A 81 11.41 5.73 0.67
C VAL A 81 11.73 4.95 -0.59
N GLY A 82 12.19 3.70 -0.45
CA GLY A 82 12.56 2.82 -1.57
C GLY A 82 13.97 2.28 -1.41
N ASP A 83 14.50 1.67 -2.47
CA ASP A 83 15.78 0.95 -2.44
C ASP A 83 16.92 1.81 -2.99
N ASN A 84 17.07 3.02 -2.46
CA ASN A 84 18.13 3.95 -2.87
C ASN A 84 18.36 5.03 -1.80
N ASN A 85 19.26 5.97 -2.08
CA ASN A 85 19.54 7.12 -1.23
C ASN A 85 19.15 8.45 -1.92
N SER A 86 19.37 9.55 -1.21
CA SER A 86 19.32 10.93 -1.73
C SER A 86 20.47 11.73 -1.10
N GLY A 87 20.48 13.05 -1.28
CA GLY A 87 21.48 13.95 -0.73
C GLY A 87 21.10 15.41 -0.86
N ILE A 88 21.66 16.23 0.03
CA ILE A 88 21.56 17.69 -0.01
C ILE A 88 22.90 18.21 -0.51
N GLN A 89 22.91 18.69 -1.74
CA GLN A 89 24.08 19.30 -2.36
C GLN A 89 24.17 20.78 -2.02
N TYR A 90 25.39 21.26 -1.83
CA TYR A 90 25.66 22.64 -1.51
C TYR A 90 27.02 23.09 -2.04
N ARG A 91 27.19 24.41 -2.17
CA ARG A 91 28.34 25.05 -2.81
C ARG A 91 28.74 24.39 -4.14
N SER A 92 27.73 23.94 -4.88
CA SER A 92 27.90 23.12 -6.08
C SER A 92 27.94 23.98 -7.36
N ARG A 93 28.38 23.38 -8.46
CA ARG A 93 28.34 23.96 -9.81
C ARG A 93 27.68 22.99 -10.80
N ARG A 94 27.02 23.52 -11.82
CA ARG A 94 26.38 22.71 -12.88
C ARG A 94 27.44 22.01 -13.74
N LEU A 95 27.09 20.81 -14.20
CA LEU A 95 27.81 20.02 -15.21
C LEU A 95 26.87 19.78 -16.42
N PRO A 96 26.57 20.83 -17.21
CA PRO A 96 25.61 20.76 -18.30
C PRO A 96 25.99 19.75 -19.39
N GLU A 97 27.26 19.38 -19.48
CA GLU A 97 27.79 18.35 -20.39
C GLU A 97 27.30 16.93 -20.08
N VAL A 98 26.82 16.68 -18.85
CA VAL A 98 26.20 15.40 -18.48
C VAL A 98 24.69 15.47 -18.70
N THR A 99 24.02 16.37 -17.97
CA THR A 99 22.63 16.79 -18.19
C THR A 99 22.45 18.21 -17.64
N PRO A 100 21.41 18.96 -18.04
CA PRO A 100 21.14 20.31 -17.49
C PRO A 100 20.98 20.36 -15.96
N TRP A 101 20.59 19.23 -15.35
CA TRP A 101 20.32 19.09 -13.92
C TRP A 101 21.39 18.33 -13.17
N THR A 102 22.52 17.97 -13.80
CA THR A 102 23.65 17.37 -13.10
C THR A 102 24.51 18.46 -12.46
N ILE A 103 24.95 18.24 -11.22
CA ILE A 103 25.84 19.15 -10.49
C ILE A 103 27.02 18.40 -9.85
N LEU A 104 28.09 19.13 -9.55
CA LEU A 104 29.27 18.69 -8.81
C LEU A 104 29.46 19.62 -7.61
N GLY A 105 29.74 19.03 -6.44
CA GLY A 105 29.99 19.80 -5.22
C GLY A 105 29.85 18.95 -3.96
N TYR A 106 29.83 19.62 -2.81
CA TYR A 106 29.68 18.95 -1.52
C TYR A 106 28.25 18.47 -1.31
N GLN A 107 28.13 17.31 -0.68
CA GLN A 107 26.87 16.68 -0.38
C GLN A 107 26.82 16.20 1.08
N CYS A 108 25.70 16.48 1.73
CA CYS A 108 25.24 15.79 2.93
C CYS A 108 24.31 14.65 2.49
N ASP A 109 24.79 13.42 2.61
CA ASP A 109 24.05 12.24 2.12
C ASP A 109 22.82 11.93 2.98
N VAL A 110 21.73 11.52 2.32
CA VAL A 110 20.54 10.95 2.95
C VAL A 110 20.53 9.46 2.63
N HIS A 111 21.32 8.69 3.39
CA HIS A 111 21.61 7.28 3.11
C HIS A 111 20.92 6.32 4.10
N PRO A 112 20.47 5.12 3.67
CA PRO A 112 19.80 4.15 4.56
C PRO A 112 20.72 3.47 5.59
N THR A 113 22.04 3.61 5.45
CA THR A 113 23.01 3.00 6.35
C THR A 113 23.62 4.06 7.26
N ASP A 114 23.66 3.79 8.55
CA ASP A 114 24.23 4.68 9.58
C ASP A 114 25.63 5.21 9.23
N VAL A 115 26.49 4.41 8.59
CA VAL A 115 27.85 4.81 8.18
C VAL A 115 27.84 6.03 7.24
N HIS A 116 26.86 6.12 6.35
CA HIS A 116 26.81 7.09 5.25
C HIS A 116 25.77 8.19 5.49
N THR A 117 24.78 8.00 6.37
CA THR A 117 23.78 9.04 6.65
C THR A 117 24.45 10.31 7.19
N ALA A 118 24.23 11.43 6.51
CA ALA A 118 24.84 12.74 6.77
C ALA A 118 26.38 12.71 6.85
N MET A 119 27.02 11.82 6.09
CA MET A 119 28.45 11.89 5.85
C MET A 119 28.81 13.13 5.01
N THR A 120 30.10 13.47 4.95
CA THR A 120 30.60 14.52 4.04
C THR A 120 31.19 13.87 2.79
N TYR A 121 30.58 14.15 1.65
CA TYR A 121 30.90 13.58 0.33
C TYR A 121 30.99 14.70 -0.72
N GLU A 122 31.74 14.49 -1.81
CA GLU A 122 31.75 15.37 -2.98
C GLU A 122 31.29 14.62 -4.23
N GLU A 123 30.11 14.97 -4.73
CA GLU A 123 29.49 14.36 -5.89
C GLU A 123 30.29 14.69 -7.15
N ARG A 124 30.66 13.63 -7.90
CA ARG A 124 31.48 13.71 -9.12
C ARG A 124 32.83 14.43 -8.95
N GLY A 125 33.32 14.54 -7.71
CA GLY A 125 34.58 15.18 -7.36
C GLY A 125 35.52 14.25 -6.58
N ARG A 126 36.04 14.74 -5.47
CA ARG A 126 37.04 14.09 -4.63
C ARG A 126 36.49 12.89 -3.85
N GLY A 127 35.18 12.64 -3.87
CA GLY A 127 34.50 11.49 -3.27
C GLY A 127 34.27 11.68 -1.77
N ILE A 128 34.32 10.59 -0.99
CA ILE A 128 34.04 10.64 0.45
C ILE A 128 35.19 11.36 1.18
N PHE A 129 34.83 12.29 2.08
CA PHE A 129 35.78 12.94 2.99
C PHE A 129 35.80 12.26 4.35
N GLY A 130 34.64 12.09 4.97
CA GLY A 130 34.48 11.47 6.28
C GLY A 130 33.09 10.89 6.46
N TYR A 131 33.02 9.70 7.06
CA TYR A 131 31.77 9.01 7.39
C TYR A 131 31.02 9.68 8.53
N ASN A 132 29.75 9.28 8.74
CA ASN A 132 29.04 9.61 9.97
C ASN A 132 29.87 9.18 11.19
N GLY A 133 30.00 10.08 12.16
CA GLY A 133 30.78 9.91 13.37
C GLY A 133 32.26 10.28 13.24
N VAL A 134 32.75 10.70 12.07
CA VAL A 134 34.18 10.96 11.85
C VAL A 134 34.43 12.40 11.41
N ASP A 135 35.30 13.10 12.13
CA ASP A 135 35.78 14.43 11.76
C ASP A 135 37.07 14.35 10.97
N VAL A 136 37.12 15.13 9.89
CA VAL A 136 38.23 15.10 8.95
C VAL A 136 38.73 16.50 8.65
N VAL A 137 40.04 16.64 8.61
CA VAL A 137 40.73 17.80 8.02
C VAL A 137 41.42 17.34 6.75
N MET A 138 41.24 18.07 5.65
CA MET A 138 42.03 17.90 4.43
C MET A 138 43.09 18.98 4.38
N ASP A 139 44.36 18.60 4.30
CA ASP A 139 45.46 19.54 4.18
C ASP A 139 45.63 20.08 2.74
N PRO A 140 46.47 21.11 2.51
CA PRO A 140 46.65 21.71 1.18
C PRO A 140 47.19 20.76 0.10
N THR A 141 47.70 19.58 0.48
CA THR A 141 48.16 18.55 -0.47
C THR A 141 47.07 17.57 -0.86
N GLY A 142 45.89 17.65 -0.23
CA GLY A 142 44.77 16.73 -0.42
C GLY A 142 44.78 15.51 0.51
N GLN A 143 45.74 15.45 1.45
CA GLN A 143 45.82 14.37 2.44
C GLN A 143 44.76 14.58 3.53
N ARG A 144 44.06 13.49 3.89
CA ARG A 144 43.01 13.47 4.91
C ARG A 144 43.58 13.09 6.26
N TRP A 145 43.14 13.79 7.29
CA TRP A 145 43.46 13.56 8.69
C TRP A 145 42.16 13.33 9.46
N GLN A 146 41.98 12.14 10.04
CA GLN A 146 40.93 11.95 11.04
C GLN A 146 41.36 12.68 12.31
N VAL A 147 40.56 13.65 12.76
CA VAL A 147 40.86 14.51 13.92
C VAL A 147 39.89 14.34 15.08
N GLY A 148 38.78 13.64 14.84
CA GLY A 148 37.75 13.39 15.85
C GLY A 148 36.91 12.18 15.48
N GLU A 149 36.36 11.54 16.49
CA GLU A 149 35.44 10.42 16.34
C GLU A 149 34.36 10.50 17.41
N ARG A 150 33.14 10.11 17.05
CA ARG A 150 31.99 10.06 17.95
C ARG A 150 31.03 8.96 17.50
N PRO A 151 30.09 8.54 18.37
CA PRO A 151 29.06 7.59 17.98
C PRO A 151 28.31 8.07 16.74
N ARG A 152 28.03 7.15 15.82
CA ARG A 152 27.23 7.44 14.63
C ARG A 152 25.83 7.84 15.03
N VAL A 153 25.34 8.92 14.44
CA VAL A 153 23.93 9.30 14.59
C VAL A 153 23.10 8.35 13.75
N GLN A 154 22.18 7.63 14.38
CA GLN A 154 21.23 6.77 13.67
C GLN A 154 20.02 7.60 13.27
N ALA A 155 19.62 7.50 12.00
CA ALA A 155 18.41 8.09 11.48
C ALA A 155 17.78 7.14 10.47
N ASP A 156 16.51 6.80 10.69
CA ASP A 156 15.71 6.08 9.71
C ASP A 156 15.26 7.10 8.65
N ILE A 157 15.94 7.10 7.49
CA ILE A 157 15.64 8.03 6.40
C ILE A 157 14.25 7.82 5.81
N SER A 158 13.57 6.68 6.09
CA SER A 158 12.17 6.46 5.70
C SER A 158 11.18 7.27 6.55
N GLN A 159 11.66 7.93 7.61
CA GLN A 159 10.92 8.93 8.39
C GLN A 159 11.38 10.35 8.06
N TRP A 160 10.61 11.34 8.52
CA TRP A 160 11.02 12.74 8.44
C TRP A 160 12.18 13.00 9.39
N ASN A 161 13.31 13.40 8.84
CA ASN A 161 14.48 13.83 9.60
C ASN A 161 14.87 15.23 9.18
N GLU A 162 15.29 16.05 10.14
CA GLU A 162 15.90 17.34 9.84
C GLU A 162 17.39 17.12 9.60
N PHE A 163 17.85 17.41 8.39
CA PHE A 163 19.27 17.48 8.05
C PHE A 163 19.71 18.93 8.11
N THR A 164 20.76 19.21 8.88
CA THR A 164 21.37 20.54 8.94
C THR A 164 22.73 20.52 8.25
N VAL A 165 22.99 21.49 7.39
CA VAL A 165 24.31 21.78 6.83
C VAL A 165 24.73 23.17 7.28
N ILE A 166 25.88 23.27 7.94
CA ILE A 166 26.46 24.54 8.37
C ILE A 166 27.78 24.71 7.62
N ALA A 167 27.90 25.74 6.81
CA ALA A 167 29.10 26.05 6.05
C ALA A 167 29.62 27.44 6.48
N ARG A 168 30.87 27.49 6.96
CA ARG A 168 31.55 28.72 7.43
C ARG A 168 33.00 28.72 6.95
N GLY A 169 33.36 29.61 6.04
CA GLY A 169 34.66 29.61 5.40
C GLY A 169 34.91 28.24 4.76
N ASN A 170 35.98 27.56 5.16
CA ASN A 170 36.29 26.20 4.73
C ASN A 170 35.88 25.09 5.71
N ARG A 171 35.09 25.40 6.75
CA ARG A 171 34.54 24.40 7.68
C ARG A 171 33.10 24.07 7.32
N LEU A 172 32.83 22.77 7.16
CA LEU A 172 31.54 22.17 6.85
C LEU A 172 31.12 21.29 8.02
N GLU A 173 29.87 21.38 8.43
CA GLU A 173 29.32 20.56 9.51
C GLU A 173 27.94 20.05 9.12
N HIS A 174 27.73 18.75 9.30
CA HIS A 174 26.46 18.09 9.07
C HIS A 174 25.83 17.66 10.40
N LYS A 175 24.51 17.78 10.48
CA LYS A 175 23.71 17.27 11.61
C LYS A 175 22.49 16.53 11.11
N VAL A 176 22.02 15.59 11.93
CA VAL A 176 20.71 14.97 11.78
C VAL A 176 19.96 15.10 13.09
N ASN A 177 18.75 15.63 13.04
CA ASN A 177 17.89 15.88 14.21
C ASN A 177 18.63 16.59 15.35
N GLY A 178 19.44 17.60 14.99
CA GLY A 178 20.24 18.40 15.92
C GLY A 178 21.58 17.79 16.37
N GLN A 179 21.85 16.52 16.06
CA GLN A 179 23.09 15.83 16.45
C GLN A 179 24.16 15.90 15.35
N THR A 180 25.37 16.33 15.69
CA THR A 180 26.48 16.47 14.72
C THR A 180 26.97 15.10 14.23
N THR A 181 26.92 14.89 12.92
CA THR A 181 27.35 13.63 12.27
C THR A 181 28.76 13.72 11.76
N SER A 182 29.14 14.82 11.09
CA SER A 182 30.49 15.01 10.54
C SER A 182 30.88 16.48 10.55
N ILE A 183 32.16 16.76 10.81
CA ILE A 183 32.79 18.06 10.62
C ILE A 183 33.96 17.84 9.66
N PHE A 184 33.98 18.63 8.59
CA PHE A 184 35.03 18.62 7.60
C PHE A 184 35.66 20.00 7.45
N VAL A 185 36.99 20.09 7.47
CA VAL A 185 37.72 21.34 7.17
C VAL A 185 38.57 21.14 5.93
N ASP A 186 38.32 21.94 4.89
CA ASP A 186 38.91 21.78 3.56
C ASP A 186 40.01 22.82 3.29
N HIS A 187 41.28 22.47 3.50
CA HIS A 187 42.40 23.35 3.18
C HIS A 187 42.94 23.16 1.75
N ASP A 188 42.38 22.23 0.96
CA ASP A 188 42.70 22.08 -0.46
C ASP A 188 42.10 23.24 -1.26
N GLU A 189 42.87 24.33 -1.40
CA GLU A 189 42.44 25.55 -2.08
C GLU A 189 42.06 25.35 -3.54
N LYS A 190 42.65 24.35 -4.20
CA LYS A 190 42.37 24.06 -5.62
C LYS A 190 41.04 23.33 -5.79
N GLY A 191 40.71 22.43 -4.87
CA GLY A 191 39.50 21.62 -4.91
C GLY A 191 38.30 22.24 -4.22
N ARG A 192 38.49 23.09 -3.20
CA ARG A 192 37.40 23.58 -2.35
C ARG A 192 36.51 24.60 -3.05
N ALA A 193 35.23 24.59 -2.68
CA ALA A 193 34.28 25.66 -3.00
C ALA A 193 33.88 26.43 -1.74
N LEU A 194 33.89 27.76 -1.82
CA LEU A 194 33.40 28.63 -0.73
C LEU A 194 31.98 29.14 -0.97
N GLU A 195 31.51 29.11 -2.22
CA GLU A 195 30.17 29.52 -2.63
C GLU A 195 29.67 28.62 -3.77
N GLY A 196 28.37 28.40 -3.84
CA GLY A 196 27.76 27.78 -5.01
C GLY A 196 26.28 27.44 -4.79
N LEU A 197 25.77 26.57 -5.66
CA LEU A 197 24.38 26.16 -5.72
C LEU A 197 24.00 25.24 -4.55
N ILE A 198 22.71 25.25 -4.21
CA ILE A 198 22.05 24.28 -3.32
C ILE A 198 21.10 23.43 -4.15
N ALA A 199 21.08 22.13 -3.93
CA ALA A 199 20.15 21.22 -4.62
C ALA A 199 19.79 20.00 -3.79
N ILE A 200 18.71 19.33 -4.18
CA ILE A 200 18.31 18.03 -3.65
C ILE A 200 18.54 16.97 -4.72
N GLN A 201 19.22 15.89 -4.34
CA GLN A 201 19.52 14.77 -5.25
C GLN A 201 18.32 13.82 -5.37
N LEU A 202 18.09 13.33 -6.58
CA LEU A 202 17.36 12.10 -6.86
C LEU A 202 18.32 11.11 -7.53
N HIS A 203 18.64 10.04 -6.83
CA HIS A 203 19.67 9.09 -7.27
C HIS A 203 19.18 8.26 -8.48
N ALA A 204 20.05 7.89 -9.41
CA ALA A 204 19.68 6.96 -10.49
C ALA A 204 19.70 5.49 -10.02
N GLY A 205 18.96 4.60 -10.70
CA GLY A 205 19.02 3.16 -10.48
C GLY A 205 17.74 2.61 -9.85
N ASN A 206 17.84 2.03 -8.64
CA ASN A 206 16.72 1.35 -8.03
C ASN A 206 15.59 2.33 -7.64
N PRO A 207 14.31 1.89 -7.75
CA PRO A 207 13.16 2.75 -7.50
C PRO A 207 13.13 3.29 -6.07
N HIS A 208 12.93 4.60 -5.94
CA HIS A 208 12.74 5.27 -4.67
C HIS A 208 12.07 6.64 -4.88
N GLN A 209 11.63 7.23 -3.78
CA GLN A 209 11.08 8.58 -3.73
C GLN A 209 11.81 9.40 -2.66
N THR A 210 12.16 10.62 -3.02
CA THR A 210 12.71 11.63 -2.12
C THR A 210 11.63 12.66 -1.83
N PHE A 211 11.33 12.87 -0.55
CA PHE A 211 10.33 13.81 -0.07
C PHE A 211 11.04 14.92 0.71
N VAL A 212 10.72 16.18 0.40
CA VAL A 212 11.26 17.35 1.11
C VAL A 212 10.11 18.23 1.56
N LYS A 213 9.91 18.30 2.88
CA LYS A 213 8.81 19.04 3.49
C LYS A 213 9.14 20.52 3.64
N GLN A 214 10.38 20.82 4.03
CA GLN A 214 10.85 22.18 4.29
C GLN A 214 12.32 22.28 3.90
N VAL A 215 12.70 23.45 3.38
CA VAL A 215 14.09 23.86 3.14
C VAL A 215 14.23 25.28 3.64
N LEU A 216 15.00 25.49 4.69
CA LEU A 216 15.19 26.76 5.37
C LEU A 216 16.66 27.16 5.29
N LEU A 217 16.93 28.36 4.80
CA LEU A 217 18.28 28.91 4.66
C LEU A 217 18.44 30.13 5.57
N LYS A 218 19.51 30.13 6.35
CA LYS A 218 20.01 31.29 7.10
C LYS A 218 21.38 31.66 6.56
N VAL A 219 21.48 32.78 5.86
CA VAL A 219 22.77 33.32 5.44
C VAL A 219 23.53 33.81 6.67
N LEU A 220 24.79 33.44 6.76
CA LEU A 220 25.68 33.82 7.85
C LEU A 220 26.61 34.96 7.40
N ALA A 221 27.17 35.69 8.36
CA ALA A 221 28.23 36.63 8.06
C ALA A 221 29.46 35.91 7.49
N ASP A 222 30.12 36.57 6.54
CA ASP A 222 31.34 36.08 5.91
C ASP A 222 32.37 35.66 6.95
N SER A 223 32.73 34.38 6.93
CA SER A 223 33.67 33.78 7.86
C SER A 223 35.06 33.70 7.23
N LEU A 224 36.10 33.92 8.03
CA LEU A 224 37.48 33.74 7.60
C LEU A 224 37.73 32.28 7.22
N VAL A 225 38.56 32.07 6.20
CA VAL A 225 39.11 30.74 5.88
C VAL A 225 40.10 30.37 6.99
N LEU A 226 39.90 29.22 7.62
CA LEU A 226 40.80 28.74 8.66
C LEU A 226 42.16 28.39 8.03
N PRO A 227 43.29 28.90 8.57
CA PRO A 227 44.61 28.51 8.10
C PRO A 227 44.89 27.06 8.47
N PHE A 228 45.70 26.37 7.67
CA PHE A 228 46.21 25.05 8.02
C PHE A 228 47.52 25.19 8.79
N ASP A 229 47.57 24.65 10.00
CA ASP A 229 48.81 24.41 10.73
C ASP A 229 48.80 22.98 11.26
N GLN A 230 49.69 22.14 10.72
CA GLN A 230 49.79 20.74 11.13
C GLN A 230 50.12 20.60 12.63
N ALA A 231 50.86 21.54 13.22
CA ALA A 231 51.19 21.51 14.65
C ALA A 231 49.98 21.73 15.56
N THR A 232 48.87 22.23 15.00
CA THR A 232 47.61 22.48 15.73
C THR A 232 46.61 21.33 15.65
N LEU A 233 46.93 20.27 14.90
CA LEU A 233 46.09 19.07 14.86
C LEU A 233 46.03 18.41 16.26
N PRO A 234 44.89 17.84 16.68
CA PRO A 234 44.77 17.15 17.95
C PRO A 234 45.80 16.02 18.10
N ALA A 235 46.25 15.73 19.33
CA ALA A 235 47.28 14.72 19.60
C ALA A 235 46.92 13.29 19.10
N GLY A 236 45.63 13.01 18.85
CA GLY A 236 45.14 11.75 18.27
C GLY A 236 44.92 11.77 16.76
N ALA A 237 45.32 12.83 16.06
CA ALA A 237 45.11 12.96 14.63
C ALA A 237 45.92 11.91 13.85
N LYS A 238 45.26 11.22 12.91
CA LYS A 238 45.88 10.18 12.08
C LYS A 238 45.59 10.40 10.61
N LYS A 239 46.57 10.12 9.76
CA LYS A 239 46.37 10.09 8.31
C LYS A 239 45.41 8.95 7.97
N ILE A 240 44.45 9.23 7.10
CA ILE A 240 43.53 8.23 6.57
C ILE A 240 43.56 8.25 5.04
N ASP A 241 43.41 7.07 4.45
CA ASP A 241 43.24 6.96 3.01
C ASP A 241 41.86 7.47 2.58
N LYS A 242 41.71 7.75 1.29
CA LYS A 242 40.40 8.06 0.70
C LYS A 242 39.44 6.88 0.97
N PRO A 243 38.31 7.11 1.66
CA PRO A 243 37.34 6.04 1.90
C PRO A 243 36.77 5.49 0.59
N LYS A 244 36.51 4.19 0.56
CA LYS A 244 35.95 3.52 -0.63
C LYS A 244 34.48 3.87 -0.78
N VAL A 245 34.09 4.23 -1.99
CA VAL A 245 32.68 4.34 -2.38
C VAL A 245 32.11 2.92 -2.47
N VAL A 246 31.11 2.61 -1.66
CA VAL A 246 30.35 1.35 -1.72
C VAL A 246 29.08 1.61 -2.50
N SER A 247 28.55 0.61 -3.23
CA SER A 247 27.32 0.84 -4.01
C SER A 247 26.14 1.16 -3.08
N ALA A 248 25.37 2.18 -3.46
CA ALA A 248 24.09 2.51 -2.82
C ALA A 248 23.03 1.39 -3.00
N GLN A 249 23.26 0.52 -3.99
CA GLN A 249 22.35 -0.52 -4.45
C GLN A 249 23.04 -1.87 -4.34
N GLY A 250 22.39 -2.82 -3.67
CA GLY A 250 22.81 -4.22 -3.67
C GLY A 250 22.73 -4.91 -2.31
N LYS A 251 21.84 -5.90 -2.24
CA LYS A 251 21.60 -6.86 -1.14
C LYS A 251 21.27 -6.18 0.17
N ALA A 252 19.97 -6.06 0.46
CA ALA A 252 19.48 -5.97 1.82
C ALA A 252 20.27 -6.97 2.68
N ALA A 253 21.17 -6.45 3.51
CA ALA A 253 21.73 -7.25 4.58
C ALA A 253 20.51 -7.73 5.39
N PRO A 254 20.42 -9.04 5.72
CA PRO A 254 19.31 -9.51 6.54
C PRO A 254 19.30 -8.64 7.78
N ALA A 255 18.12 -8.06 8.07
CA ALA A 255 17.94 -7.16 9.20
C ALA A 255 18.63 -7.77 10.42
N LYS A 256 19.79 -7.22 10.80
CA LYS A 256 20.41 -7.59 12.06
C LYS A 256 19.38 -7.18 13.10
N LYS A 257 18.83 -8.18 13.79
CA LYS A 257 17.92 -8.04 14.93
C LYS A 257 18.34 -6.79 15.71
N ALA A 258 17.55 -5.73 15.60
CA ALA A 258 17.62 -4.66 16.56
C ALA A 258 17.46 -5.33 17.92
N ALA A 259 18.40 -5.09 18.83
CA ALA A 259 18.10 -5.30 20.24
C ALA A 259 16.78 -4.57 20.51
N PRO A 260 15.79 -5.22 21.14
CA PRO A 260 14.50 -4.58 21.34
C PRO A 260 14.77 -3.24 22.03
N ALA A 261 14.27 -2.17 21.42
CA ALA A 261 14.05 -0.93 22.16
C ALA A 261 13.38 -1.33 23.48
N PRO A 262 13.77 -0.73 24.63
CA PRO A 262 13.14 -1.06 25.90
C PRO A 262 11.64 -1.02 25.67
N ALA A 263 10.98 -2.16 25.89
CA ALA A 263 9.58 -2.31 25.61
C ALA A 263 8.85 -1.20 26.37
N ALA A 264 8.42 -0.17 25.64
CA ALA A 264 7.25 0.56 26.05
C ALA A 264 6.21 -0.53 26.33
N ALA A 265 5.68 -0.54 27.55
CA ALA A 265 4.78 -1.59 28.04
C ALA A 265 3.84 -2.03 26.92
N VAL A 266 3.71 -3.34 26.69
CA VAL A 266 2.89 -3.91 25.61
C VAL A 266 1.46 -3.40 25.75
N THR A 267 1.14 -2.28 25.11
CA THR A 267 -0.21 -1.82 24.91
C THR A 267 -0.74 -2.63 23.74
N ARG A 268 -1.67 -3.53 24.03
CA ARG A 268 -2.38 -4.30 22.99
C ARG A 268 -3.03 -3.29 22.04
N PRO A 269 -2.72 -3.33 20.73
CA PRO A 269 -3.17 -2.30 19.81
C PRO A 269 -4.67 -2.43 19.56
N ASN A 270 -5.33 -1.31 19.28
CA ASN A 270 -6.64 -1.34 18.64
C ASN A 270 -6.51 -1.89 17.21
N ILE A 271 -7.55 -2.53 16.70
CA ILE A 271 -7.60 -3.04 15.33
C ILE A 271 -8.84 -2.46 14.64
N LEU A 272 -8.62 -1.64 13.61
CA LEU A 272 -9.65 -1.19 12.68
C LEU A 272 -9.50 -1.99 11.37
N HIS A 273 -10.37 -2.96 11.15
CA HIS A 273 -10.39 -3.81 9.98
C HIS A 273 -11.44 -3.33 8.97
N ILE A 274 -10.98 -2.69 7.90
CA ILE A 274 -11.78 -2.19 6.77
C ILE A 274 -11.80 -3.24 5.66
N HIS A 275 -12.99 -3.74 5.31
CA HIS A 275 -13.19 -4.87 4.40
C HIS A 275 -14.31 -4.60 3.39
N ALA A 276 -13.93 -3.93 2.30
CA ALA A 276 -14.84 -3.39 1.28
C ALA A 276 -15.38 -4.47 0.33
N ASP A 277 -16.60 -4.27 -0.18
CA ASP A 277 -17.32 -5.22 -1.05
C ASP A 277 -16.96 -4.99 -2.52
N ASP A 278 -16.49 -6.02 -3.23
CA ASP A 278 -16.06 -5.96 -4.64
C ASP A 278 -14.90 -5.00 -4.93
N HIS A 279 -13.96 -4.86 -3.98
CA HIS A 279 -12.81 -3.98 -4.13
C HIS A 279 -11.67 -4.67 -4.90
N ARG A 280 -11.33 -4.13 -6.08
CA ARG A 280 -10.29 -4.66 -6.96
C ARG A 280 -8.89 -4.58 -6.34
N ALA A 281 -8.00 -5.51 -6.70
CA ALA A 281 -6.59 -5.53 -6.27
C ALA A 281 -5.83 -4.23 -6.61
N ASP A 282 -6.10 -3.65 -7.77
CA ASP A 282 -5.57 -2.37 -8.22
C ASP A 282 -6.40 -1.16 -7.76
N GLY A 283 -7.49 -1.38 -7.03
CA GLY A 283 -8.54 -0.40 -6.71
C GLY A 283 -8.16 0.70 -5.72
N LEU A 284 -6.88 1.05 -5.61
CA LEU A 284 -6.36 2.23 -4.92
C LEU A 284 -5.43 2.98 -5.88
N GLY A 285 -5.40 4.31 -5.82
CA GLY A 285 -4.49 5.14 -6.63
C GLY A 285 -3.03 4.71 -6.46
N ALA A 286 -2.59 4.43 -5.24
CA ALA A 286 -1.24 3.94 -4.95
C ALA A 286 -0.97 2.48 -5.40
N LEU A 287 -2.01 1.70 -5.74
CA LEU A 287 -1.90 0.32 -6.24
C LEU A 287 -2.06 0.20 -7.75
N GLY A 288 -2.25 1.32 -8.47
CA GLY A 288 -2.08 1.38 -9.92
C GLY A 288 -3.35 1.56 -10.74
N ALA A 289 -4.53 1.76 -10.14
CA ALA A 289 -5.73 2.18 -10.87
C ALA A 289 -5.55 3.58 -11.49
N PRO A 290 -5.48 3.71 -12.83
CA PRO A 290 -5.17 5.00 -13.46
C PRO A 290 -6.28 6.01 -13.22
N GLY A 291 -5.92 7.18 -12.69
CA GLY A 291 -6.85 8.29 -12.45
C GLY A 291 -7.81 8.12 -11.26
N LEU A 292 -7.75 6.99 -10.54
CA LEU A 292 -8.53 6.79 -9.32
C LEU A 292 -7.97 7.65 -8.16
N ILE A 293 -8.85 8.35 -7.46
CA ILE A 293 -8.49 9.26 -6.35
C ILE A 293 -8.82 8.61 -5.00
N THR A 294 -7.78 8.18 -4.27
CA THR A 294 -7.90 7.57 -2.93
C THR A 294 -6.83 8.05 -1.93
N PRO A 295 -6.65 9.36 -1.71
CA PRO A 295 -5.54 9.88 -0.92
C PRO A 295 -5.49 9.34 0.53
N ASN A 296 -6.64 9.00 1.13
CA ASN A 296 -6.66 8.50 2.50
C ASN A 296 -6.25 7.03 2.60
N LEU A 297 -6.73 6.16 1.71
CA LEU A 297 -6.33 4.76 1.63
C LEU A 297 -4.90 4.63 1.08
N ASP A 298 -4.46 5.52 0.19
CA ASP A 298 -3.08 5.61 -0.28
C ASP A 298 -2.11 5.95 0.87
N LEU A 299 -2.57 6.71 1.87
CA LEU A 299 -1.81 6.93 3.10
C LEU A 299 -1.48 5.61 3.82
N LEU A 300 -2.38 4.62 3.79
CA LEU A 300 -2.09 3.31 4.38
C LEU A 300 -1.01 2.56 3.59
N VAL A 301 -1.05 2.65 2.25
CA VAL A 301 -0.04 2.02 1.38
C VAL A 301 1.35 2.58 1.67
N THR A 302 1.45 3.89 1.92
CA THR A 302 2.73 4.57 2.21
C THR A 302 3.21 4.43 3.66
N ARG A 303 2.33 4.07 4.60
CA ARG A 303 2.61 3.91 6.04
C ARG A 303 2.48 2.47 6.54
N GLY A 304 2.48 1.50 5.65
CA GLY A 304 2.19 0.12 6.00
C GLY A 304 2.84 -0.89 5.07
N MET A 305 2.57 -2.15 5.34
CA MET A 305 2.96 -3.28 4.51
C MET A 305 1.80 -3.61 3.56
N THR A 306 2.10 -3.63 2.27
CA THR A 306 1.17 -4.06 1.23
C THR A 306 1.51 -5.48 0.76
N PHE A 307 0.54 -6.38 0.81
CA PHE A 307 0.63 -7.71 0.21
C PHE A 307 0.09 -7.66 -1.21
N THR A 308 0.99 -7.78 -2.19
CA THR A 308 0.66 -7.65 -3.63
C THR A 308 0.11 -8.93 -4.25
N ARG A 309 0.06 -10.03 -3.48
CA ARG A 309 -0.49 -11.33 -3.87
C ARG A 309 -1.46 -11.83 -2.80
N ALA A 310 -2.52 -11.04 -2.57
CA ALA A 310 -3.55 -11.33 -1.57
C ALA A 310 -4.85 -11.79 -2.22
N TYR A 311 -5.43 -12.88 -1.72
CA TYR A 311 -6.59 -13.50 -2.36
C TYR A 311 -7.69 -13.88 -1.37
N THR A 312 -8.94 -13.88 -1.82
CA THR A 312 -9.94 -14.77 -1.25
C THR A 312 -9.75 -16.16 -1.88
N GLN A 313 -9.71 -17.23 -1.08
CA GLN A 313 -9.29 -18.54 -1.60
C GLN A 313 -10.30 -19.13 -2.62
N GLY A 314 -11.57 -18.73 -2.58
CA GLY A 314 -12.57 -19.28 -3.48
C GLY A 314 -14.00 -19.17 -2.98
N SER A 315 -14.90 -19.79 -3.72
CA SER A 315 -16.33 -19.77 -3.42
C SER A 315 -17.07 -20.98 -3.99
N MET A 316 -18.10 -21.43 -3.28
CA MET A 316 -19.07 -22.44 -3.75
C MET A 316 -20.35 -21.82 -4.33
N ILE A 317 -20.50 -20.49 -4.31
CA ILE A 317 -21.68 -19.77 -4.80
C ILE A 317 -21.33 -18.51 -5.61
N GLY A 318 -22.29 -18.00 -6.40
CA GLY A 318 -22.19 -16.73 -7.13
C GLY A 318 -21.81 -15.52 -6.27
N ALA A 319 -22.36 -15.45 -5.05
CA ALA A 319 -22.05 -14.40 -4.09
C ALA A 319 -20.72 -14.68 -3.36
N VAL A 320 -19.59 -14.57 -4.07
CA VAL A 320 -18.21 -14.85 -3.57
C VAL A 320 -17.91 -14.14 -2.25
N CYS A 321 -18.45 -12.93 -2.05
CA CYS A 321 -18.29 -12.18 -0.81
C CYS A 321 -18.77 -12.93 0.44
N THR A 322 -19.80 -13.79 0.33
CA THR A 322 -20.30 -14.55 1.48
C THR A 322 -19.30 -15.61 1.95
N PRO A 323 -18.81 -16.54 1.11
CA PRO A 323 -17.73 -17.44 1.49
C PRO A 323 -16.47 -16.70 1.91
N SER A 324 -16.08 -15.63 1.22
CA SER A 324 -14.90 -14.84 1.58
C SER A 324 -14.96 -14.30 3.02
N ARG A 325 -16.05 -13.62 3.37
CA ARG A 325 -16.27 -13.08 4.73
C ARG A 325 -16.37 -14.18 5.78
N THR A 326 -16.90 -15.34 5.40
CA THR A 326 -16.97 -16.50 6.29
C THR A 326 -15.58 -17.08 6.52
N MET A 327 -14.78 -17.29 5.48
CA MET A 327 -13.40 -17.76 5.58
C MET A 327 -12.56 -16.81 6.44
N MET A 328 -12.71 -15.50 6.26
CA MET A 328 -12.02 -14.49 7.07
C MET A 328 -12.42 -14.55 8.55
N LEU A 329 -13.72 -14.60 8.86
CA LEU A 329 -14.21 -14.59 10.26
C LEU A 329 -14.05 -15.95 10.97
N THR A 330 -13.76 -17.02 10.24
CA THR A 330 -13.56 -18.38 10.81
C THR A 330 -12.13 -18.87 10.68
N GLY A 331 -11.30 -18.23 9.87
CA GLY A 331 -9.95 -18.66 9.54
C GLY A 331 -9.89 -19.98 8.76
N ARG A 332 -11.00 -20.43 8.17
CA ARG A 332 -11.15 -21.74 7.50
C ARG A 332 -11.30 -21.57 5.99
N SER A 333 -10.88 -22.58 5.23
CA SER A 333 -11.03 -22.66 3.78
C SER A 333 -12.49 -22.85 3.37
N TRP A 334 -12.85 -22.48 2.13
CA TRP A 334 -14.24 -22.55 1.65
C TRP A 334 -14.79 -24.00 1.62
N GLN A 335 -13.92 -25.00 1.64
CA GLN A 335 -14.27 -26.41 1.78
C GLN A 335 -14.70 -26.79 3.20
N ARG A 336 -14.27 -26.01 4.21
CA ARG A 336 -14.38 -26.35 5.65
C ARG A 336 -15.06 -25.26 6.49
N ILE A 337 -15.49 -24.15 5.88
CA ILE A 337 -16.35 -23.16 6.54
C ILE A 337 -17.68 -23.78 7.00
N PRO A 338 -18.40 -23.19 7.97
CA PRO A 338 -19.67 -23.72 8.45
C PRO A 338 -20.69 -23.99 7.33
N GLY A 339 -21.24 -25.20 7.32
CA GLY A 339 -22.21 -25.64 6.31
C GLY A 339 -21.58 -26.11 5.00
N ALA A 340 -20.25 -26.03 4.82
CA ALA A 340 -19.58 -26.68 3.71
C ALA A 340 -19.53 -28.21 3.92
N PRO A 341 -19.50 -29.03 2.84
CA PRO A 341 -19.47 -30.49 2.96
C PRO A 341 -18.28 -31.03 3.78
N GLY A 342 -17.13 -30.35 3.75
CA GLY A 342 -15.93 -30.72 4.50
C GLY A 342 -15.84 -30.10 5.90
N ALA A 343 -16.88 -29.40 6.36
CA ALA A 343 -16.89 -28.75 7.66
C ALA A 343 -16.94 -29.79 8.79
N ARG A 344 -16.03 -29.67 9.76
CA ARG A 344 -16.13 -30.40 11.03
C ARG A 344 -17.17 -29.74 11.94
N PRO A 345 -17.75 -30.45 12.93
CA PRO A 345 -18.74 -29.88 13.84
C PRO A 345 -18.28 -28.56 14.50
N GLU A 346 -17.01 -28.48 14.90
CA GLU A 346 -16.43 -27.31 15.57
C GLU A 346 -16.39 -26.06 14.68
N ALA A 347 -16.53 -26.22 13.35
CA ALA A 347 -16.63 -25.08 12.46
C ALA A 347 -17.86 -24.24 12.79
N ALA A 348 -18.99 -24.85 13.17
CA ALA A 348 -20.24 -24.13 13.46
C ALA A 348 -20.28 -23.47 14.85
N GLU A 349 -19.28 -23.72 15.70
CA GLU A 349 -19.25 -23.27 17.09
C GLU A 349 -18.93 -21.76 17.18
N PRO A 350 -19.84 -20.93 17.72
CA PRO A 350 -19.68 -19.48 17.76
C PRO A 350 -18.42 -19.00 18.47
N SER A 351 -17.98 -19.72 19.51
CA SER A 351 -16.74 -19.42 20.25
C SER A 351 -15.48 -19.50 19.39
N THR A 352 -15.53 -20.18 18.24
CA THR A 352 -14.39 -20.30 17.31
C THR A 352 -14.36 -19.21 16.24
N TYR A 353 -15.30 -18.26 16.26
CA TYR A 353 -15.33 -17.13 15.34
C TYR A 353 -14.49 -15.98 15.86
N LEU A 354 -13.85 -15.25 14.94
CA LEU A 354 -12.91 -14.18 15.26
C LEU A 354 -13.47 -13.16 16.26
N PRO A 355 -14.72 -12.68 16.16
CA PRO A 355 -15.24 -11.72 17.12
C PRO A 355 -15.35 -12.28 18.54
N SER A 356 -15.76 -13.55 18.70
CA SER A 356 -15.76 -14.22 20.00
C SER A 356 -14.36 -14.39 20.56
N VAL A 357 -13.40 -14.83 19.74
CA VAL A 357 -12.00 -15.01 20.16
C VAL A 357 -11.38 -13.68 20.60
N MET A 358 -11.63 -12.60 19.85
CA MET A 358 -11.16 -11.26 20.22
C MET A 358 -11.83 -10.76 21.50
N ALA A 359 -13.13 -10.97 21.66
CA ALA A 359 -13.87 -10.60 22.88
C ALA A 359 -13.38 -11.36 24.11
N GLU A 360 -13.12 -12.67 24.00
CA GLU A 360 -12.54 -13.48 25.07
C GLU A 360 -11.12 -13.00 25.44
N ALA A 361 -10.37 -12.51 24.46
CA ALA A 361 -9.09 -11.88 24.72
C ALA A 361 -9.24 -10.52 25.44
N GLY A 362 -10.45 -9.96 25.60
CA GLY A 362 -10.67 -8.67 26.25
C GLY A 362 -10.69 -7.48 25.29
N TYR A 363 -10.86 -7.72 23.99
CA TYR A 363 -11.16 -6.65 23.04
C TYR A 363 -12.66 -6.32 23.06
N ARG A 364 -12.98 -5.04 22.92
CA ARG A 364 -14.34 -4.62 22.61
C ARG A 364 -14.61 -4.85 21.12
N THR A 365 -15.57 -5.70 20.78
CA THR A 365 -15.82 -6.09 19.39
C THR A 365 -17.02 -5.36 18.80
N TRP A 366 -16.78 -4.65 17.71
CA TRP A 366 -17.77 -3.82 17.05
C TRP A 366 -17.78 -4.09 15.54
N HIS A 367 -18.97 -4.16 14.96
CA HIS A 367 -19.17 -4.35 13.53
C HIS A 367 -20.16 -3.33 12.97
N MET A 368 -19.84 -2.80 11.79
CA MET A 368 -20.76 -2.07 10.94
C MET A 368 -20.55 -2.47 9.49
N GLY A 369 -21.61 -2.87 8.82
CA GLY A 369 -21.51 -3.31 7.42
C GLY A 369 -22.85 -3.55 6.76
N LYS A 370 -22.82 -4.22 5.61
CA LYS A 370 -24.02 -4.55 4.83
C LYS A 370 -24.95 -5.55 5.54
N ALA A 371 -26.27 -5.39 5.35
CA ALA A 371 -27.27 -6.29 5.91
C ALA A 371 -27.29 -7.71 5.28
N GLY A 372 -26.84 -7.85 4.04
CA GLY A 372 -26.89 -9.10 3.26
C GLY A 372 -25.51 -9.57 2.77
N ASN A 373 -25.42 -10.81 2.28
CA ASN A 373 -24.19 -11.39 1.73
C ASN A 373 -22.97 -11.37 2.69
N GLY A 374 -23.21 -11.32 4.00
CA GLY A 374 -22.23 -11.48 5.06
C GLY A 374 -22.21 -12.91 5.63
N PHE A 375 -21.66 -13.06 6.83
CA PHE A 375 -21.71 -14.32 7.60
C PHE A 375 -22.57 -14.11 8.88
N PRO A 376 -23.91 -14.25 8.80
CA PRO A 376 -24.80 -13.83 9.89
C PRO A 376 -24.50 -14.48 11.24
N GLN A 377 -24.05 -15.74 11.25
CA GLN A 377 -23.68 -16.45 12.47
C GLN A 377 -22.49 -15.78 13.15
N GLY A 378 -21.43 -15.45 12.40
CA GLY A 378 -20.28 -14.70 12.92
C GLY A 378 -20.62 -13.26 13.29
N LEU A 379 -21.43 -12.56 12.48
CA LEU A 379 -21.81 -11.17 12.77
C LEU A 379 -22.57 -11.04 14.11
N ARG A 380 -23.38 -12.04 14.49
CA ARG A 380 -24.07 -12.09 15.78
C ARG A 380 -23.14 -12.28 16.99
N THR A 381 -21.87 -12.63 16.77
CA THR A 381 -20.90 -12.82 17.86
C THR A 381 -20.13 -11.55 18.23
N PHE A 382 -20.28 -10.46 17.47
CA PHE A 382 -19.80 -9.15 17.91
C PHE A 382 -20.65 -8.64 19.07
N GLN A 383 -20.03 -7.96 20.04
CA GLN A 383 -20.76 -7.30 21.14
C GLN A 383 -21.69 -6.19 20.61
N THR A 384 -21.33 -5.57 19.51
CA THR A 384 -22.19 -4.65 18.76
C THR A 384 -22.08 -4.94 17.28
N SER A 385 -23.21 -5.18 16.61
CA SER A 385 -23.26 -5.39 15.17
C SER A 385 -24.38 -4.55 14.58
N ILE A 386 -24.02 -3.66 13.66
CA ILE A 386 -24.94 -2.75 12.99
C ILE A 386 -24.92 -3.06 11.50
N ALA A 387 -26.11 -3.11 10.89
CA ALA A 387 -26.27 -3.28 9.46
C ALA A 387 -26.73 -1.96 8.82
N ASP A 388 -26.11 -1.56 7.72
CA ASP A 388 -26.63 -0.52 6.84
C ASP A 388 -27.70 -1.15 5.94
N GLU A 389 -28.94 -0.75 6.17
CA GLU A 389 -30.09 -1.17 5.38
C GLU A 389 -30.42 -0.05 4.39
N ALA A 390 -29.73 -0.05 3.24
CA ALA A 390 -30.09 0.85 2.13
C ALA A 390 -31.46 0.45 1.57
N LYS A 391 -32.54 1.11 2.02
CA LYS A 391 -33.94 0.73 1.75
C LYS A 391 -34.59 1.48 0.60
N SER A 392 -34.22 2.73 0.36
CA SER A 392 -34.88 3.57 -0.64
C SER A 392 -33.92 4.58 -1.27
N ALA A 393 -33.96 4.70 -2.60
CA ALA A 393 -33.20 5.72 -3.33
C ALA A 393 -33.77 7.14 -3.12
N ASN A 394 -35.03 7.26 -2.73
CA ASN A 394 -35.75 8.52 -2.58
C ASN A 394 -35.77 9.04 -1.13
N ASP A 395 -35.32 8.23 -0.17
CA ASP A 395 -35.17 8.64 1.22
C ASP A 395 -33.69 8.95 1.48
N PRO A 396 -33.32 10.23 1.70
CA PRO A 396 -31.94 10.61 1.99
C PRO A 396 -31.32 9.84 3.17
N ALA A 397 -32.14 9.43 4.15
CA ALA A 397 -31.66 8.69 5.32
C ALA A 397 -31.24 7.25 4.99
N THR A 398 -31.79 6.65 3.94
CA THR A 398 -31.53 5.26 3.54
C THR A 398 -30.99 5.11 2.12
N ASN A 399 -30.70 6.21 1.43
CA ASN A 399 -30.14 6.21 0.09
C ASN A 399 -28.73 5.59 0.09
N ARG A 400 -28.51 4.63 -0.82
CA ARG A 400 -27.23 3.91 -0.97
C ARG A 400 -26.06 4.85 -1.28
N ALA A 401 -26.28 5.94 -2.01
CA ALA A 401 -25.26 6.94 -2.33
C ALA A 401 -24.52 7.50 -1.10
N TYR A 402 -25.21 7.52 0.05
CA TYR A 402 -24.71 8.07 1.32
C TYR A 402 -24.33 6.97 2.33
N CYS A 403 -24.23 5.70 1.92
CA CYS A 403 -23.88 4.61 2.85
C CYS A 403 -22.49 4.80 3.48
N SER A 404 -21.49 5.22 2.71
CA SER A 404 -20.14 5.53 3.21
C SER A 404 -20.15 6.62 4.29
N GLN A 405 -21.01 7.64 4.12
CA GLN A 405 -21.18 8.71 5.11
C GLN A 405 -21.74 8.16 6.41
N ARG A 406 -22.88 7.44 6.35
CA ARG A 406 -23.53 6.87 7.55
C ARG A 406 -22.61 5.93 8.31
N LEU A 407 -21.88 5.09 7.57
CA LEU A 407 -20.93 4.14 8.12
C LEU A 407 -19.76 4.86 8.82
N ALA A 408 -19.24 5.94 8.24
CA ALA A 408 -18.24 6.77 8.91
C ALA A 408 -18.82 7.47 10.15
N ASP A 409 -20.01 8.04 10.08
CA ASP A 409 -20.65 8.73 11.22
C ASP A 409 -20.81 7.79 12.43
N ARG A 410 -21.29 6.55 12.19
CA ARG A 410 -21.44 5.54 13.24
C ARG A 410 -20.09 5.06 13.78
N THR A 411 -19.09 4.92 12.91
CA THR A 411 -17.74 4.52 13.33
C THR A 411 -17.09 5.61 14.17
N ILE A 412 -17.21 6.89 13.77
CA ILE A 412 -16.70 8.05 14.52
C ILE A 412 -17.38 8.13 15.89
N ALA A 413 -18.70 7.91 15.97
CA ALA A 413 -19.41 7.87 17.24
C ALA A 413 -18.87 6.76 18.15
N PHE A 414 -18.65 5.55 17.62
CA PHE A 414 -18.02 4.45 18.35
C PHE A 414 -16.61 4.81 18.85
N LEU A 415 -15.76 5.40 17.99
CA LEU A 415 -14.40 5.80 18.37
C LEU A 415 -14.39 6.85 19.48
N LYS A 416 -15.31 7.82 19.44
CA LYS A 416 -15.46 8.84 20.49
C LYS A 416 -15.95 8.23 21.80
N GLU A 417 -16.92 7.32 21.75
CA GLU A 417 -17.37 6.58 22.93
C GLU A 417 -16.21 5.78 23.55
N GLN A 418 -15.45 5.09 22.71
CA GLN A 418 -14.33 4.26 23.14
C GLN A 418 -13.22 5.07 23.81
N ALA A 419 -12.88 6.24 23.26
CA ALA A 419 -11.90 7.15 23.85
C ALA A 419 -12.32 7.71 25.23
N GLY A 420 -13.63 7.78 25.50
CA GLY A 420 -14.16 8.24 26.78
C GLY A 420 -14.12 7.19 27.90
N ARG A 421 -13.75 5.93 27.60
CA ARG A 421 -13.75 4.84 28.58
C ARG A 421 -12.48 4.83 29.42
N LYS A 422 -12.63 4.34 30.65
CA LYS A 422 -11.53 4.23 31.63
C LYS A 422 -11.06 2.80 31.89
N ASP A 423 -11.70 1.81 31.27
CA ASP A 423 -11.38 0.39 31.45
C ASP A 423 -10.13 -0.06 30.66
N GLY A 424 -9.61 0.77 29.76
CA GLY A 424 -8.38 0.51 29.00
C GLY A 424 -8.48 -0.63 27.99
N ALA A 425 -9.69 -1.15 27.74
CA ALA A 425 -9.89 -2.26 26.81
C ALA A 425 -9.62 -1.81 25.35
N PRO A 426 -8.80 -2.53 24.55
CA PRO A 426 -8.63 -2.23 23.14
C PRO A 426 -9.89 -2.60 22.35
N PHE A 427 -10.04 -2.10 21.11
CA PHE A 427 -11.16 -2.47 20.24
C PHE A 427 -10.74 -3.30 19.02
N TYR A 428 -11.64 -4.18 18.59
CA TYR A 428 -11.62 -4.79 17.26
C TYR A 428 -12.88 -4.32 16.51
N ALA A 429 -12.69 -3.38 15.59
CA ALA A 429 -13.74 -2.79 14.79
C ALA A 429 -13.68 -3.37 13.37
N TYR A 430 -14.71 -4.11 12.97
CA TYR A 430 -14.86 -4.67 11.64
C TYR A 430 -15.83 -3.81 10.81
N LEU A 431 -15.27 -3.07 9.86
CA LEU A 431 -15.95 -2.15 8.98
C LEU A 431 -16.13 -2.77 7.59
N ALA A 432 -17.35 -3.15 7.25
CA ALA A 432 -17.68 -3.98 6.09
C ALA A 432 -18.65 -3.29 5.12
N PRO A 433 -18.25 -2.19 4.46
CA PRO A 433 -19.14 -1.38 3.63
C PRO A 433 -19.62 -2.15 2.38
N PRO A 434 -20.85 -1.88 1.88
CA PRO A 434 -21.40 -2.47 0.65
C PRO A 434 -20.88 -1.82 -0.64
N VAL A 435 -19.88 -0.95 -0.56
CA VAL A 435 -19.27 -0.28 -1.71
C VAL A 435 -17.87 -0.81 -1.94
N PRO A 436 -17.38 -0.85 -3.19
CA PRO A 436 -18.02 -0.39 -4.44
C PRO A 436 -19.01 -1.37 -5.13
N HIS A 437 -19.43 -2.47 -4.50
CA HIS A 437 -20.45 -3.38 -5.06
C HIS A 437 -21.67 -2.64 -5.64
N ASP A 438 -22.23 -3.16 -6.72
CA ASP A 438 -23.32 -2.52 -7.44
C ASP A 438 -24.71 -2.62 -6.72
N PRO A 439 -25.71 -1.78 -7.08
CA PRO A 439 -25.62 -0.62 -7.95
C PRO A 439 -24.56 0.38 -7.48
N ARG A 440 -23.70 0.81 -8.41
CA ARG A 440 -22.55 1.68 -8.14
C ARG A 440 -23.04 3.11 -7.93
N SER A 441 -23.50 3.36 -6.71
CA SER A 441 -24.11 4.62 -6.30
C SER A 441 -23.23 5.30 -5.27
N ALA A 442 -22.82 6.52 -5.56
CA ALA A 442 -22.05 7.41 -4.71
C ALA A 442 -22.75 8.77 -4.65
N GLU A 443 -22.37 9.63 -3.71
CA GLU A 443 -22.86 11.01 -3.69
C GLU A 443 -22.61 11.69 -5.06
N PRO A 444 -23.54 12.49 -5.59
CA PRO A 444 -23.42 13.08 -6.93
C PRO A 444 -22.10 13.84 -7.17
N ARG A 445 -21.55 14.47 -6.13
CA ARG A 445 -20.26 15.17 -6.20
C ARG A 445 -19.08 14.27 -6.58
N PHE A 446 -19.12 12.98 -6.24
CA PHE A 446 -18.05 12.03 -6.59
C PHE A 446 -18.21 11.51 -8.01
N HIS A 447 -19.45 11.33 -8.47
CA HIS A 447 -19.72 11.02 -9.88
C HIS A 447 -19.24 12.14 -10.80
N ALA A 448 -19.45 13.39 -10.41
CA ALA A 448 -18.98 14.56 -11.16
C ALA A 448 -17.45 14.66 -11.31
N MET A 449 -16.66 13.90 -10.54
CA MET A 449 -15.20 13.88 -10.65
C MET A 449 -14.69 13.02 -11.83
N TYR A 450 -15.53 12.13 -12.37
CA TYR A 450 -15.13 11.14 -13.36
C TYR A 450 -15.92 11.29 -14.65
N GLU A 451 -15.24 11.73 -15.70
CA GLU A 451 -15.78 11.72 -17.06
C GLU A 451 -15.48 10.36 -17.70
N ALA A 452 -16.52 9.55 -17.96
CA ALA A 452 -16.35 8.19 -18.47
C ALA A 452 -15.51 8.12 -19.75
N SER A 453 -15.67 9.07 -20.67
CA SER A 453 -14.90 9.15 -21.92
C SER A 453 -13.37 9.16 -21.72
N LYS A 454 -12.90 9.65 -20.56
CA LYS A 454 -11.47 9.79 -20.20
C LYS A 454 -10.92 8.59 -19.44
N ILE A 455 -11.76 7.64 -19.03
CA ILE A 455 -11.30 6.45 -18.34
C ILE A 455 -10.55 5.54 -19.33
N PRO A 456 -9.29 5.17 -19.06
CA PRO A 456 -8.58 4.22 -19.92
C PRO A 456 -9.21 2.84 -19.81
N LEU A 457 -9.31 2.14 -20.93
CA LEU A 457 -9.67 0.73 -20.91
C LEU A 457 -8.50 -0.10 -20.42
N SER A 458 -8.80 -1.18 -19.69
CA SER A 458 -7.79 -2.18 -19.37
C SER A 458 -7.20 -2.76 -20.66
N PRO A 459 -5.89 -2.99 -20.73
CA PRO A 459 -5.29 -3.72 -21.84
C PRO A 459 -5.79 -5.17 -21.98
N ALA A 460 -6.43 -5.71 -20.93
CA ALA A 460 -7.12 -7.00 -20.96
C ALA A 460 -8.59 -6.90 -21.39
N PHE A 461 -9.08 -5.72 -21.79
CA PHE A 461 -10.45 -5.53 -22.24
C PHE A 461 -10.78 -6.45 -23.42
N MET A 462 -11.91 -7.15 -23.32
CA MET A 462 -12.49 -7.87 -24.45
C MET A 462 -14.00 -7.57 -24.54
N PRO A 463 -14.58 -7.51 -25.74
CA PRO A 463 -16.04 -7.38 -25.88
C PRO A 463 -16.80 -8.60 -25.35
N SER A 464 -16.18 -9.76 -25.29
CA SER A 464 -16.82 -10.99 -24.86
C SER A 464 -15.76 -11.99 -24.41
N HIS A 465 -16.02 -12.72 -23.33
CA HIS A 465 -15.18 -13.86 -22.99
C HIS A 465 -15.34 -14.94 -24.08
N PRO A 466 -14.25 -15.54 -24.60
CA PRO A 466 -14.31 -16.32 -25.84
C PRO A 466 -14.94 -17.71 -25.72
N TRP A 467 -15.33 -18.15 -24.52
CA TRP A 467 -15.88 -19.48 -24.25
C TRP A 467 -16.63 -19.49 -22.91
N ASN A 468 -17.43 -20.53 -22.67
CA ASN A 468 -18.17 -20.71 -21.43
C ASN A 468 -17.22 -21.07 -20.27
N ASN A 469 -16.95 -20.13 -19.37
CA ASN A 469 -16.12 -20.39 -18.21
C ASN A 469 -16.84 -21.16 -17.08
N GLY A 470 -18.15 -21.40 -17.24
CA GLY A 470 -19.02 -22.07 -16.27
C GLY A 470 -19.95 -21.12 -15.50
N GLU A 471 -19.81 -19.81 -15.63
CA GLU A 471 -20.63 -18.82 -14.92
C GLU A 471 -20.84 -17.54 -15.75
N MET A 472 -21.25 -17.70 -17.01
CA MET A 472 -21.35 -16.60 -17.99
C MET A 472 -22.59 -15.71 -17.86
N THR A 473 -23.62 -16.11 -17.11
CA THR A 473 -24.93 -15.44 -17.13
C THR A 473 -25.40 -14.99 -15.75
N VAL A 474 -24.50 -14.86 -14.77
CA VAL A 474 -24.84 -14.31 -13.45
C VAL A 474 -25.21 -12.84 -13.52
N ARG A 475 -25.78 -12.35 -12.41
CA ARG A 475 -26.22 -10.96 -12.28
C ARG A 475 -25.11 -9.96 -12.64
N ASP A 476 -23.89 -10.16 -12.15
CA ASP A 476 -22.74 -9.28 -12.37
C ASP A 476 -22.46 -9.13 -13.88
N GLU A 477 -22.54 -10.23 -14.61
CA GLU A 477 -22.33 -10.24 -16.06
C GLU A 477 -23.44 -9.50 -16.82
N ARG A 478 -24.63 -9.33 -16.23
CA ARG A 478 -25.77 -8.64 -16.86
C ARG A 478 -25.78 -7.12 -16.60
N LEU A 479 -24.76 -6.58 -15.95
CA LEU A 479 -24.66 -5.14 -15.65
C LEU A 479 -24.45 -4.27 -16.90
N ALA A 480 -24.01 -4.87 -18.01
CA ALA A 480 -23.94 -4.25 -19.32
C ALA A 480 -24.26 -5.29 -20.41
N PRO A 481 -24.67 -4.87 -21.62
CA PRO A 481 -24.96 -5.79 -22.71
C PRO A 481 -23.71 -6.54 -23.19
N TRP A 482 -23.93 -7.66 -23.87
CA TRP A 482 -22.93 -8.29 -24.72
C TRP A 482 -23.19 -7.95 -26.20
N PRO A 483 -22.14 -7.82 -27.03
CA PRO A 483 -20.75 -7.67 -26.61
C PRO A 483 -20.56 -6.37 -25.81
N ARG A 484 -19.63 -6.38 -24.85
CA ARG A 484 -19.25 -5.18 -24.08
C ARG A 484 -18.72 -4.13 -25.03
N THR A 485 -19.14 -2.89 -24.85
CA THR A 485 -18.60 -1.76 -25.58
C THR A 485 -17.52 -1.04 -24.75
N PRO A 486 -16.56 -0.36 -25.40
CA PRO A 486 -15.68 0.60 -24.74
C PRO A 486 -16.42 1.61 -23.87
N GLU A 487 -17.56 2.11 -24.34
CA GLU A 487 -18.36 3.13 -23.66
C GLU A 487 -18.98 2.59 -22.37
N ASP A 488 -19.69 1.47 -22.44
CA ASP A 488 -20.30 0.84 -21.26
C ASP A 488 -19.23 0.49 -20.20
N THR A 489 -18.10 -0.05 -20.65
CA THR A 489 -17.00 -0.47 -19.78
C THR A 489 -16.37 0.72 -19.06
N ARG A 490 -16.14 1.82 -19.79
CA ARG A 490 -15.67 3.08 -19.21
C ARG A 490 -16.67 3.65 -18.21
N GLN A 491 -17.96 3.62 -18.52
CA GLN A 491 -19.00 4.10 -17.62
C GLN A 491 -19.04 3.27 -16.32
N GLN A 492 -19.04 1.94 -16.40
CA GLN A 492 -19.00 1.10 -15.19
C GLN A 492 -17.75 1.36 -14.34
N THR A 493 -16.62 1.62 -14.99
CA THR A 493 -15.35 1.93 -14.30
C THR A 493 -15.38 3.32 -13.66
N ALA A 494 -15.96 4.33 -14.32
CA ALA A 494 -16.18 5.65 -13.75
C ALA A 494 -17.09 5.59 -12.51
N ASP A 495 -18.19 4.84 -12.58
CA ASP A 495 -19.10 4.66 -11.45
C ASP A 495 -18.40 3.93 -10.28
N TYR A 496 -17.56 2.94 -10.59
CA TYR A 496 -16.72 2.24 -9.61
C TYR A 496 -15.75 3.22 -8.93
N TYR A 497 -15.05 4.05 -9.70
CA TYR A 497 -14.16 5.08 -9.16
C TYR A 497 -14.89 6.09 -8.29
N ALA A 498 -16.09 6.53 -8.66
CA ALA A 498 -16.91 7.42 -7.86
C ALA A 498 -17.25 6.80 -6.49
N CYS A 499 -17.66 5.54 -6.45
CA CYS A 499 -17.91 4.80 -5.21
C CYS A 499 -16.66 4.70 -4.34
N VAL A 500 -15.53 4.32 -4.92
CA VAL A 500 -14.27 4.16 -4.18
C VAL A 500 -13.77 5.51 -3.64
N THR A 501 -13.86 6.59 -4.43
CA THR A 501 -13.46 7.95 -4.02
C THR A 501 -14.34 8.47 -2.88
N GLY A 502 -15.66 8.27 -2.99
CA GLY A 502 -16.57 8.66 -1.93
C GLY A 502 -16.35 7.87 -0.65
N PHE A 503 -16.03 6.59 -0.78
CA PHE A 503 -15.63 5.76 0.35
C PHE A 503 -14.33 6.25 1.00
N ASP A 504 -13.29 6.50 0.21
CA ASP A 504 -11.99 7.04 0.67
C ASP A 504 -12.14 8.35 1.44
N HIS A 505 -12.94 9.28 0.92
CA HIS A 505 -13.25 10.55 1.59
C HIS A 505 -13.78 10.34 3.01
N HIS A 506 -14.73 9.40 3.19
CA HIS A 506 -15.31 9.10 4.49
C HIS A 506 -14.38 8.29 5.40
N ILE A 507 -13.49 7.47 4.83
CA ILE A 507 -12.37 6.88 5.59
C ILE A 507 -11.45 7.97 6.14
N GLY A 508 -11.16 9.02 5.38
CA GLY A 508 -10.42 10.19 5.87
C GLY A 508 -11.03 10.82 7.13
N ARG A 509 -12.36 10.86 7.23
CA ARG A 509 -13.08 11.35 8.44
C ARG A 509 -12.89 10.41 9.63
N ILE A 510 -12.86 9.09 9.41
CA ILE A 510 -12.57 8.11 10.46
C ILE A 510 -11.12 8.28 10.95
N PHE A 511 -10.17 8.48 10.04
CA PHE A 511 -8.76 8.72 10.39
C PHE A 511 -8.57 10.03 11.15
N ALA A 512 -9.29 11.09 10.78
CA ALA A 512 -9.32 12.34 11.54
C ALA A 512 -9.83 12.10 12.97
N ALA A 513 -10.93 11.36 13.15
CA ALA A 513 -11.46 11.03 14.47
C ALA A 513 -10.49 10.19 15.32
N LEU A 514 -9.77 9.23 14.72
CA LEU A 514 -8.70 8.49 15.42
C LEU A 514 -7.59 9.43 15.93
N LYS A 515 -7.21 10.44 15.15
CA LYS A 515 -6.20 11.44 15.55
C LYS A 515 -6.73 12.37 16.65
N GLU A 516 -7.94 12.91 16.47
CA GLU A 516 -8.60 13.79 17.45
C GLU A 516 -8.78 13.12 18.82
N THR A 517 -9.06 11.82 18.83
CA THR A 517 -9.26 11.04 20.05
C THR A 517 -7.97 10.45 20.62
N GLY A 518 -6.81 10.72 20.01
CA GLY A 518 -5.52 10.18 20.44
C GLY A 518 -5.33 8.67 20.21
N GLN A 519 -6.23 8.02 19.47
CA GLN A 519 -6.21 6.58 19.21
C GLN A 519 -5.35 6.19 18.00
N TRP A 520 -4.98 7.15 17.13
CA TRP A 520 -4.25 6.91 15.89
C TRP A 520 -2.95 6.12 16.08
N GLU A 521 -2.09 6.53 17.02
CA GLU A 521 -0.77 5.91 17.22
C GLU A 521 -0.85 4.51 17.88
N ASN A 522 -2.00 4.12 18.43
CA ASN A 522 -2.24 2.79 19.01
C ASN A 522 -3.16 1.91 18.15
N THR A 523 -3.51 2.32 16.92
CA THR A 523 -4.45 1.59 16.06
C THR A 523 -3.75 0.97 14.86
N ILE A 524 -3.81 -0.35 14.75
CA ILE A 524 -3.52 -1.08 13.52
C ILE A 524 -4.74 -0.99 12.61
N ILE A 525 -4.53 -0.47 11.40
CA ILE A 525 -5.54 -0.33 10.36
C ILE A 525 -5.24 -1.36 9.28
N VAL A 526 -6.23 -2.19 8.98
CA VAL A 526 -6.18 -3.20 7.94
C VAL A 526 -7.17 -2.81 6.86
N PHE A 527 -6.74 -2.67 5.62
CA PHE A 527 -7.61 -2.46 4.47
C PHE A 527 -7.54 -3.65 3.53
N SER A 528 -8.71 -4.15 3.13
CA SER A 528 -8.82 -5.16 2.08
C SER A 528 -10.15 -5.12 1.34
N GLY A 529 -10.19 -5.72 0.15
CA GLY A 529 -11.44 -6.15 -0.51
C GLY A 529 -11.87 -7.53 -0.02
N ASP A 530 -13.16 -7.84 -0.06
CA ASP A 530 -13.65 -9.20 0.19
C ASP A 530 -13.45 -10.14 -1.01
N ASN A 531 -13.45 -9.60 -2.21
CA ASN A 531 -13.11 -10.29 -3.45
C ASN A 531 -12.73 -9.24 -4.50
N GLY A 532 -12.06 -9.69 -5.56
CA GLY A 532 -11.80 -8.85 -6.72
C GLY A 532 -13.07 -8.61 -7.53
N LEU A 533 -12.94 -7.85 -8.62
CA LEU A 533 -14.02 -7.59 -9.57
C LEU A 533 -13.43 -7.33 -10.96
N SER A 534 -13.94 -8.00 -11.99
CA SER A 534 -13.61 -7.64 -13.38
C SER A 534 -14.58 -6.55 -13.86
N LEU A 535 -14.08 -5.58 -14.63
CA LEU A 535 -14.82 -4.51 -15.28
C LEU A 535 -14.43 -4.47 -16.77
N GLY A 536 -14.66 -5.60 -17.45
CA GLY A 536 -14.39 -5.77 -18.88
C GLY A 536 -13.10 -6.52 -19.19
N GLU A 537 -12.21 -6.73 -18.21
CA GLU A 537 -11.06 -7.62 -18.37
C GLU A 537 -11.51 -9.04 -18.71
N HIS A 538 -10.89 -9.62 -19.73
CA HIS A 538 -11.25 -10.91 -20.33
C HIS A 538 -12.72 -11.00 -20.78
N GLY A 539 -13.41 -9.87 -20.94
CA GLY A 539 -14.83 -9.80 -21.30
C GLY A 539 -15.81 -10.10 -20.18
N LEU A 540 -15.35 -10.05 -18.92
CA LEU A 540 -16.10 -10.37 -17.70
C LEU A 540 -16.38 -9.11 -16.88
N PHE A 541 -17.56 -9.02 -16.27
CA PHE A 541 -17.99 -7.91 -15.39
C PHE A 541 -18.19 -8.34 -13.92
N GLY A 542 -17.98 -9.61 -13.61
CA GLY A 542 -18.13 -10.19 -12.28
C GLY A 542 -16.84 -10.68 -11.64
N LYS A 543 -17.03 -11.26 -10.46
CA LYS A 543 -15.99 -11.88 -9.61
C LYS A 543 -15.90 -13.40 -9.75
N GLN A 544 -16.70 -13.98 -10.64
CA GLN A 544 -16.81 -15.43 -10.82
C GLN A 544 -15.76 -15.93 -11.82
N ASN A 545 -14.49 -15.64 -11.54
CA ASN A 545 -13.34 -16.07 -12.33
C ASN A 545 -12.08 -16.17 -11.45
N LEU A 546 -11.01 -16.75 -11.98
CA LEU A 546 -9.75 -16.99 -11.27
C LEU A 546 -8.56 -16.22 -11.88
N TYR A 547 -8.79 -15.20 -12.71
CA TYR A 547 -7.74 -14.33 -13.24
C TYR A 547 -7.18 -13.41 -12.13
N GLU A 548 -5.99 -12.83 -12.35
CA GLU A 548 -5.41 -11.77 -11.52
C GLU A 548 -6.21 -10.47 -11.67
N TYR A 549 -6.73 -10.19 -12.88
CA TYR A 549 -7.69 -9.09 -13.10
C TYR A 549 -9.09 -9.49 -12.64
N GLY A 550 -9.33 -9.28 -11.36
CA GLY A 550 -10.63 -9.46 -10.73
C GLY A 550 -10.76 -10.81 -10.04
N GLY A 551 -12.00 -11.27 -9.89
CA GLY A 551 -12.29 -12.56 -9.28
C GLY A 551 -11.90 -12.65 -7.80
N MET A 552 -10.73 -13.23 -7.56
CA MET A 552 -10.26 -13.59 -6.23
C MET A 552 -9.13 -12.72 -5.69
N HIS A 553 -8.42 -11.97 -6.55
CA HIS A 553 -7.31 -11.09 -6.16
C HIS A 553 -7.86 -9.79 -5.55
N VAL A 554 -7.40 -9.45 -4.35
CA VAL A 554 -7.85 -8.31 -3.55
C VAL A 554 -6.67 -7.44 -3.11
N PRO A 555 -6.89 -6.15 -2.80
CA PRO A 555 -5.87 -5.37 -2.14
C PRO A 555 -5.77 -5.84 -0.68
N LEU A 556 -4.56 -5.86 -0.12
CA LEU A 556 -4.36 -6.05 1.32
C LEU A 556 -3.23 -5.14 1.81
N VAL A 557 -3.60 -4.20 2.67
CA VAL A 557 -2.69 -3.23 3.28
C VAL A 557 -2.87 -3.27 4.78
N ILE A 558 -1.76 -3.38 5.53
CA ILE A 558 -1.75 -3.37 6.99
C ILE A 558 -0.83 -2.22 7.42
N ALA A 559 -1.32 -1.28 8.21
CA ALA A 559 -0.57 -0.10 8.66
C ALA A 559 -0.83 0.17 10.14
N GLY A 560 0.13 0.75 10.85
CA GLY A 560 -0.03 1.10 12.27
C GLY A 560 1.19 0.75 13.12
N PRO A 561 1.08 0.85 14.45
CA PRO A 561 2.22 0.67 15.36
C PRO A 561 2.85 -0.72 15.21
N GLY A 562 4.16 -0.75 15.04
CA GLY A 562 4.93 -1.98 14.89
C GLY A 562 4.77 -2.71 13.55
N ILE A 563 4.01 -2.14 12.60
CA ILE A 563 3.90 -2.68 11.24
C ILE A 563 4.95 -1.98 10.35
N PRO A 564 5.87 -2.74 9.72
CA PRO A 564 6.87 -2.14 8.84
C PRO A 564 6.25 -1.63 7.55
N HIS A 565 6.92 -0.65 6.94
CA HIS A 565 6.50 -0.06 5.69
C HIS A 565 7.09 -0.83 4.50
N GLY A 566 6.32 -0.97 3.42
CA GLY A 566 6.81 -1.53 2.17
C GLY A 566 5.82 -2.42 1.45
N ARG A 567 6.35 -3.27 0.56
CA ARG A 567 5.60 -4.21 -0.25
C ARG A 567 6.20 -5.60 -0.12
N THR A 568 5.36 -6.61 -0.17
CA THR A 568 5.76 -8.01 -0.26
C THR A 568 4.96 -8.73 -1.34
N GLU A 569 5.61 -9.69 -2.00
CA GLU A 569 4.98 -10.63 -2.94
C GLU A 569 4.60 -11.96 -2.27
N ALA A 570 4.73 -12.06 -0.94
CA ALA A 570 4.28 -13.22 -0.20
C ALA A 570 2.79 -13.48 -0.44
N PHE A 571 2.44 -14.73 -0.71
CA PHE A 571 1.06 -15.13 -0.87
C PHE A 571 0.30 -14.98 0.45
N ALA A 572 -0.82 -14.26 0.41
CA ALA A 572 -1.74 -14.10 1.53
C ALA A 572 -3.15 -14.52 1.12
N TYR A 573 -3.86 -15.18 2.03
CA TYR A 573 -5.31 -15.31 1.95
C TYR A 573 -5.97 -14.39 2.97
N LEU A 574 -7.19 -13.90 2.68
CA LEU A 574 -7.94 -13.12 3.66
C LEU A 574 -8.21 -13.89 4.98
N MET A 575 -8.31 -15.22 4.94
CA MET A 575 -8.42 -16.07 6.13
C MET A 575 -7.17 -16.06 7.03
N ASP A 576 -6.04 -15.59 6.52
CA ASP A 576 -4.79 -15.40 7.29
C ASP A 576 -4.89 -14.23 8.27
N LEU A 577 -5.82 -13.30 8.05
CA LEU A 577 -6.07 -12.21 8.99
C LEU A 577 -6.57 -12.73 10.34
N PHE A 578 -7.28 -13.87 10.36
CA PHE A 578 -7.72 -14.48 11.62
C PHE A 578 -6.54 -14.78 12.56
N PRO A 579 -5.59 -15.69 12.24
CA PRO A 579 -4.48 -16.00 13.14
C PRO A 579 -3.57 -14.78 13.35
N THR A 580 -3.45 -13.89 12.36
CA THR A 580 -2.70 -12.64 12.49
C THR A 580 -3.29 -11.73 13.57
N PHE A 581 -4.61 -11.55 13.60
CA PHE A 581 -5.27 -10.71 14.61
C PHE A 581 -5.24 -11.38 15.98
N THR A 582 -5.43 -12.70 16.07
CA THR A 582 -5.29 -13.40 17.35
C THR A 582 -3.87 -13.27 17.91
N ALA A 583 -2.84 -13.31 17.05
CA ALA A 583 -1.46 -13.13 17.48
C ALA A 583 -1.18 -11.69 17.93
N LEU A 584 -1.70 -10.67 17.24
CA LEU A 584 -1.62 -9.27 17.66
C LEU A 584 -2.34 -9.03 19.01
N ALA A 585 -3.45 -9.72 19.23
CA ALA A 585 -4.24 -9.62 20.44
C ALA A 585 -3.65 -10.42 21.63
N GLY A 586 -2.68 -11.30 21.40
CA GLY A 586 -2.24 -12.28 22.40
C GLY A 586 -3.28 -13.37 22.70
N ALA A 587 -4.23 -13.59 21.80
CA ALA A 587 -5.30 -14.57 21.92
C ALA A 587 -4.85 -15.95 21.42
N LYS A 588 -5.45 -17.02 21.97
CA LYS A 588 -5.25 -18.38 21.48
C LYS A 588 -6.07 -18.60 20.21
N THR A 589 -5.41 -19.03 19.13
CA THR A 589 -6.11 -19.43 17.89
C THR A 589 -6.86 -20.76 18.13
N PRO A 590 -8.18 -20.85 17.82
CA PRO A 590 -8.94 -22.08 17.95
C PRO A 590 -8.46 -23.20 17.02
N ALA A 591 -8.79 -24.44 17.36
CA ALA A 591 -8.52 -25.59 16.51
C ALA A 591 -9.31 -25.50 15.18
N GLY A 592 -8.71 -25.98 14.10
CA GLY A 592 -9.32 -26.00 12.77
C GLY A 592 -9.20 -24.70 11.99
N VAL A 593 -8.59 -23.64 12.54
CA VAL A 593 -8.11 -22.49 11.74
C VAL A 593 -7.01 -22.96 10.78
N GLU A 594 -7.17 -22.66 9.50
CA GLU A 594 -6.28 -23.04 8.39
C GLU A 594 -5.49 -21.86 7.83
N GLY A 595 -5.93 -20.63 8.13
CA GLY A 595 -5.15 -19.43 7.86
C GLY A 595 -3.78 -19.49 8.53
N GLN A 596 -2.83 -18.76 7.99
CA GLN A 596 -1.47 -18.67 8.51
C GLN A 596 -1.15 -17.27 9.00
N ASN A 597 -0.49 -17.15 10.14
CA ASN A 597 -0.12 -15.85 10.72
C ASN A 597 0.87 -15.10 9.80
N LEU A 598 0.52 -13.88 9.37
CA LEU A 598 1.33 -13.04 8.48
C LEU A 598 2.40 -12.22 9.19
N LEU A 599 2.39 -12.14 10.53
CA LEU A 599 3.39 -11.39 11.30
C LEU A 599 4.84 -11.78 11.00
N PRO A 600 5.21 -13.07 10.86
CA PRO A 600 6.57 -13.44 10.49
C PRO A 600 7.00 -12.89 9.13
N VAL A 601 6.08 -12.79 8.17
CA VAL A 601 6.38 -12.16 6.86
C VAL A 601 6.55 -10.66 7.03
N MET A 602 5.62 -10.00 7.71
CA MET A 602 5.72 -8.56 7.95
C MET A 602 7.03 -8.20 8.67
N ARG A 603 7.43 -8.99 9.68
CA ARG A 603 8.67 -8.78 10.46
C ARG A 603 9.95 -9.17 9.72
N GLY A 604 9.87 -9.67 8.49
CA GLY A 604 11.03 -10.15 7.73
C GLY A 604 11.66 -11.44 8.27
N GLU A 605 10.95 -12.16 9.15
CA GLU A 605 11.39 -13.45 9.71
C GLU A 605 11.22 -14.60 8.70
N LYS A 606 10.25 -14.46 7.77
CA LYS A 606 10.00 -15.39 6.67
C LYS A 606 9.77 -14.63 5.37
N ALA A 607 10.23 -15.19 4.25
CA ALA A 607 9.91 -14.64 2.93
C ALA A 607 8.42 -14.84 2.57
N SER A 608 7.83 -15.97 2.96
CA SER A 608 6.42 -16.28 2.78
C SER A 608 5.91 -17.25 3.85
N VAL A 609 4.59 -17.32 4.03
CA VAL A 609 3.91 -18.37 4.82
C VAL A 609 3.49 -19.56 3.95
N ARG A 610 3.50 -19.41 2.63
CA ARG A 610 3.17 -20.47 1.67
C ARG A 610 3.87 -20.25 0.33
N GLU A 611 4.19 -21.34 -0.35
CA GLU A 611 4.91 -21.31 -1.64
C GLU A 611 3.97 -21.15 -2.84
N SER A 612 2.68 -21.42 -2.66
CA SER A 612 1.67 -21.36 -3.74
C SER A 612 0.35 -20.77 -3.28
N ALA A 613 -0.39 -20.20 -4.23
CA ALA A 613 -1.79 -19.84 -4.06
C ALA A 613 -2.68 -20.79 -4.87
N TYR A 614 -3.52 -21.54 -4.17
CA TYR A 614 -4.64 -22.31 -4.68
C TYR A 614 -5.94 -21.50 -4.65
N LEU A 615 -6.68 -21.50 -5.76
CA LEU A 615 -7.99 -20.85 -5.87
C LEU A 615 -9.04 -21.80 -6.45
N GLY A 616 -10.29 -21.66 -6.04
CA GLY A 616 -11.40 -22.48 -6.54
C GLY A 616 -12.71 -21.72 -6.71
N TYR A 617 -13.43 -22.02 -7.79
CA TYR A 617 -14.79 -21.53 -7.99
C TYR A 617 -15.73 -22.69 -8.34
N ARG A 618 -16.70 -22.95 -7.46
CA ARG A 618 -17.68 -24.04 -7.54
C ARG A 618 -17.00 -25.36 -7.93
N ASN A 619 -17.56 -26.06 -8.91
CA ASN A 619 -16.99 -27.21 -9.58
C ASN A 619 -16.39 -26.86 -10.95
N SER A 620 -16.50 -25.61 -11.40
CA SER A 620 -16.15 -25.23 -12.77
C SER A 620 -14.70 -24.79 -12.95
N MET A 621 -14.04 -24.28 -11.91
CA MET A 621 -12.70 -23.69 -12.03
C MET A 621 -11.79 -24.03 -10.86
N ARG A 622 -10.53 -24.34 -11.15
CA ARG A 622 -9.45 -24.54 -10.18
C ARG A 622 -8.19 -23.85 -10.68
N SER A 623 -7.46 -23.17 -9.80
CA SER A 623 -6.22 -22.47 -10.17
C SER A 623 -5.12 -22.74 -9.16
N VAL A 624 -3.88 -22.77 -9.63
CA VAL A 624 -2.70 -22.73 -8.78
C VAL A 624 -1.67 -21.75 -9.35
N SER A 625 -1.02 -20.98 -8.47
CA SER A 625 0.09 -20.09 -8.81
C SER A 625 1.27 -20.35 -7.88
N ASN A 626 2.48 -20.37 -8.45
CA ASN A 626 3.75 -20.41 -7.69
C ASN A 626 4.49 -19.05 -7.71
N GLY A 627 3.80 -17.98 -8.13
CA GLY A 627 4.28 -16.61 -8.11
C GLY A 627 4.75 -16.13 -9.48
N ARG A 628 5.39 -17.00 -10.25
CA ARG A 628 5.71 -16.75 -11.67
C ARG A 628 4.70 -17.40 -12.60
N TRP A 629 4.43 -18.68 -12.40
CA TRP A 629 3.55 -19.45 -13.28
C TRP A 629 2.19 -19.63 -12.62
N LYS A 630 1.14 -19.50 -13.43
CA LYS A 630 -0.23 -19.73 -13.01
C LYS A 630 -0.95 -20.65 -14.00
N LEU A 631 -1.65 -21.64 -13.46
CA LEU A 631 -2.48 -22.57 -14.21
C LEU A 631 -3.92 -22.46 -13.76
N ILE A 632 -4.85 -22.36 -14.72
CA ILE A 632 -6.29 -22.43 -14.48
C ILE A 632 -6.86 -23.63 -15.23
N ARG A 633 -7.55 -24.52 -14.51
CA ARG A 633 -8.21 -25.71 -15.02
C ARG A 633 -9.72 -25.55 -14.97
N TYR A 634 -10.38 -25.89 -16.08
CA TYR A 634 -11.83 -25.91 -16.24
C TYR A 634 -12.29 -27.35 -16.52
N PRO A 635 -12.57 -28.16 -15.49
CA PRO A 635 -12.86 -29.58 -15.67
C PRO A 635 -14.07 -29.86 -16.55
N LEU A 636 -15.12 -29.02 -16.44
CA LEU A 636 -16.40 -29.24 -17.10
C LEU A 636 -16.39 -29.03 -18.62
N ILE A 637 -15.36 -28.37 -19.16
CA ILE A 637 -15.19 -28.13 -20.60
C ILE A 637 -13.84 -28.63 -21.11
N ASP A 638 -13.15 -29.43 -20.30
CA ASP A 638 -11.81 -29.95 -20.56
C ASP A 638 -10.80 -28.91 -21.08
N ARG A 639 -10.77 -27.73 -20.44
CA ARG A 639 -9.87 -26.64 -20.84
C ARG A 639 -8.84 -26.34 -19.78
N THR A 640 -7.62 -26.04 -20.21
CA THR A 640 -6.52 -25.59 -19.33
C THR A 640 -5.93 -24.30 -19.88
N GLN A 641 -5.64 -23.37 -18.98
CA GLN A 641 -4.86 -22.17 -19.26
C GLN A 641 -3.56 -22.19 -18.45
N LEU A 642 -2.48 -21.70 -19.04
CA LEU A 642 -1.17 -21.55 -18.41
C LEU A 642 -0.61 -20.17 -18.77
N PHE A 643 -0.14 -19.43 -17.77
CA PHE A 643 0.39 -18.07 -17.91
C PHE A 643 1.75 -17.93 -17.21
N ASP A 644 2.67 -17.21 -17.84
CA ASP A 644 3.89 -16.67 -17.19
C ASP A 644 3.59 -15.24 -16.73
N LEU A 645 3.22 -15.07 -15.45
CA LEU A 645 2.85 -13.78 -14.87
C LEU A 645 4.02 -12.78 -14.85
N GLN A 646 5.26 -13.22 -15.02
CA GLN A 646 6.41 -12.32 -15.10
C GLN A 646 6.43 -11.55 -16.43
N THR A 647 6.09 -12.21 -17.54
CA THR A 647 6.10 -11.61 -18.89
C THR A 647 4.69 -11.23 -19.37
N ASP A 648 3.66 -11.87 -18.84
CA ASP A 648 2.25 -11.66 -19.12
C ASP A 648 1.45 -11.53 -17.80
N PRO A 649 1.67 -10.45 -17.02
CA PRO A 649 0.94 -10.22 -15.76
C PRO A 649 -0.56 -10.00 -15.96
N LYS A 650 -1.00 -9.88 -17.22
CA LYS A 650 -2.37 -9.63 -17.62
C LYS A 650 -3.10 -10.86 -18.15
N GLU A 651 -2.42 -12.02 -18.16
CA GLU A 651 -2.98 -13.33 -18.55
C GLU A 651 -3.66 -13.30 -19.94
N LEU A 652 -3.02 -12.64 -20.91
CA LEU A 652 -3.54 -12.49 -22.27
C LEU A 652 -3.18 -13.67 -23.18
N ILE A 653 -2.07 -14.34 -22.91
CA ILE A 653 -1.51 -15.39 -23.79
C ILE A 653 -1.57 -16.72 -23.07
N ASN A 654 -2.49 -17.59 -23.49
CA ASN A 654 -2.55 -18.96 -22.98
C ASN A 654 -1.42 -19.82 -23.60
N LEU A 655 -0.51 -20.30 -22.75
CA LEU A 655 0.64 -21.13 -23.11
C LEU A 655 0.36 -22.64 -23.00
N ALA A 656 -0.83 -23.06 -22.55
CA ALA A 656 -1.09 -24.46 -22.17
C ALA A 656 -1.02 -25.47 -23.34
N GLU A 657 -1.18 -25.01 -24.57
CA GLU A 657 -1.17 -25.86 -25.78
C GLU A 657 0.14 -25.75 -26.58
N GLN A 658 1.12 -24.99 -26.07
CA GLN A 658 2.43 -24.86 -26.68
C GLN A 658 3.35 -26.00 -26.22
N PRO A 659 3.91 -26.82 -27.13
CA PRO A 659 4.72 -28.00 -26.77
C PRO A 659 5.89 -27.71 -25.83
N GLU A 660 6.56 -26.57 -26.00
CA GLU A 660 7.67 -26.09 -25.16
C GLU A 660 7.29 -25.87 -23.68
N HIS A 661 5.99 -25.73 -23.39
CA HIS A 661 5.45 -25.51 -22.05
C HIS A 661 4.78 -26.76 -21.45
N ALA A 662 4.81 -27.91 -22.14
CA ALA A 662 4.18 -29.15 -21.68
C ALA A 662 4.67 -29.58 -20.28
N ALA A 663 5.99 -29.57 -20.06
CA ALA A 663 6.58 -29.92 -18.75
C ALA A 663 6.12 -28.97 -17.63
N ARG A 664 5.96 -27.68 -17.94
CA ARG A 664 5.48 -26.67 -16.99
C ARG A 664 4.00 -26.87 -16.66
N LYS A 665 3.18 -27.19 -17.65
CA LYS A 665 1.75 -27.54 -17.48
C LYS A 665 1.63 -28.76 -16.55
N GLU A 666 2.40 -29.82 -16.79
CA GLU A 666 2.38 -31.03 -15.95
C GLU A 666 2.86 -30.76 -14.50
N GLU A 667 3.90 -29.94 -14.33
CA GLU A 667 4.37 -29.48 -13.02
C GLU A 667 3.23 -28.78 -12.24
N LEU A 668 2.58 -27.79 -12.86
CA LEU A 668 1.50 -27.06 -12.20
C LEU A 668 0.22 -27.90 -12.02
N MET A 669 -0.08 -28.86 -12.90
CA MET A 669 -1.18 -29.79 -12.68
C MET A 669 -0.94 -30.70 -11.45
N ARG A 670 0.32 -31.12 -11.23
CA ARG A 670 0.70 -31.85 -10.01
C ARG A 670 0.61 -30.98 -8.76
N LEU A 671 1.10 -29.74 -8.82
CA LEU A 671 0.99 -28.78 -7.72
C LEU A 671 -0.48 -28.48 -7.39
N LEU A 672 -1.33 -28.29 -8.41
CA LEU A 672 -2.77 -28.09 -8.25
C LEU A 672 -3.40 -29.27 -7.52
N SER A 673 -3.09 -30.50 -7.95
CA SER A 673 -3.61 -31.72 -7.32
C SER A 673 -3.18 -31.84 -5.85
N ALA A 674 -1.93 -31.49 -5.53
CA ALA A 674 -1.42 -31.51 -4.16
C ALA A 674 -2.12 -30.48 -3.27
N GLU A 675 -2.33 -29.26 -3.75
CA GLU A 675 -3.04 -28.22 -3.00
C GLU A 675 -4.53 -28.56 -2.83
N MET A 676 -5.17 -29.16 -3.83
CA MET A 676 -6.53 -29.69 -3.71
C MET A 676 -6.62 -30.74 -2.60
N GLN A 677 -5.68 -31.69 -2.54
CA GLN A 677 -5.63 -32.68 -1.45
C GLN A 677 -5.45 -32.01 -0.09
N ARG A 678 -4.57 -31.00 0.02
CA ARG A 678 -4.32 -30.24 1.26
C ARG A 678 -5.60 -29.60 1.80
N TYR A 679 -6.38 -28.96 0.93
CA TYR A 679 -7.64 -28.32 1.29
C TYR A 679 -8.85 -29.25 1.29
N GLY A 680 -8.66 -30.55 0.99
CA GLY A 680 -9.74 -31.53 0.93
C GLY A 680 -10.73 -31.27 -0.21
N ASP A 681 -10.27 -30.65 -1.29
CA ASP A 681 -11.05 -30.45 -2.50
C ASP A 681 -11.04 -31.72 -3.34
N THR A 682 -12.15 -32.46 -3.29
CA THR A 682 -12.28 -33.75 -3.98
C THR A 682 -12.87 -33.61 -5.38
N HIS A 683 -13.01 -32.39 -5.91
CA HIS A 683 -13.60 -32.22 -7.23
C HIS A 683 -12.65 -32.76 -8.31
N PRO A 684 -13.11 -33.56 -9.29
CA PRO A 684 -12.21 -34.10 -10.29
C PRO A 684 -11.69 -33.01 -11.24
N LEU A 685 -10.43 -33.12 -11.65
CA LEU A 685 -9.82 -32.20 -12.63
C LEU A 685 -10.23 -32.52 -14.08
N THR A 686 -10.93 -33.62 -14.32
CA THR A 686 -11.48 -34.08 -15.60
C THR A 686 -12.84 -34.72 -15.37
N VAL A 687 -13.79 -34.54 -16.29
CA VAL A 687 -15.08 -35.24 -16.25
C VAL A 687 -15.21 -36.17 -17.47
N ALA A 688 -15.99 -37.24 -17.34
CA ALA A 688 -16.12 -38.25 -18.40
C ALA A 688 -16.77 -37.70 -19.69
N GLN A 689 -17.63 -36.69 -19.56
CA GLN A 689 -18.34 -36.07 -20.68
C GLN A 689 -18.27 -34.53 -20.52
N PRO A 690 -17.16 -33.90 -20.97
CA PRO A 690 -17.04 -32.45 -20.91
C PRO A 690 -18.08 -31.79 -21.84
N SER A 691 -18.65 -30.69 -21.39
CA SER A 691 -19.51 -29.83 -22.20
C SER A 691 -18.69 -29.11 -23.26
N LYS A 692 -19.38 -28.73 -24.35
CA LYS A 692 -18.84 -27.81 -25.36
C LYS A 692 -18.45 -26.46 -24.74
N ALA A 693 -17.29 -25.93 -25.12
CA ALA A 693 -16.77 -24.67 -24.61
C ALA A 693 -17.37 -23.45 -25.34
N GLU A 694 -17.96 -23.66 -26.52
CA GLU A 694 -18.60 -22.64 -27.33
C GLU A 694 -19.67 -21.90 -26.51
N TRP A 695 -19.64 -20.58 -26.62
CA TRP A 695 -20.58 -19.73 -25.91
C TRP A 695 -21.01 -18.56 -26.78
N THR A 696 -22.32 -18.36 -26.80
CA THR A 696 -22.95 -17.20 -27.42
C THR A 696 -23.79 -16.51 -26.36
N PRO A 697 -23.74 -15.17 -26.23
CA PRO A 697 -24.59 -14.45 -25.30
C PRO A 697 -26.07 -14.78 -25.52
N PRO A 698 -26.82 -15.13 -24.48
CA PRO A 698 -28.24 -15.43 -24.60
C PRO A 698 -29.05 -14.17 -24.92
N THR A 699 -30.10 -14.35 -25.71
CA THR A 699 -31.11 -13.32 -25.98
C THR A 699 -31.87 -12.94 -24.71
N LYS A 700 -32.52 -11.76 -24.71
CA LYS A 700 -33.38 -11.31 -23.60
C LYS A 700 -34.50 -12.30 -23.28
N ALA A 701 -35.06 -12.96 -24.29
CA ALA A 701 -36.09 -13.98 -24.13
C ALA A 701 -35.56 -15.21 -23.39
N GLU A 702 -34.38 -15.71 -23.78
CA GLU A 702 -33.72 -16.84 -23.12
C GLU A 702 -33.35 -16.51 -21.67
N LEU A 703 -32.83 -15.31 -21.41
CA LEU A 703 -32.55 -14.83 -20.04
C LEU A 703 -33.81 -14.78 -19.17
N THR A 704 -34.95 -14.38 -19.74
CA THR A 704 -36.24 -14.35 -19.05
C THR A 704 -36.73 -15.76 -18.71
N ALA A 705 -36.62 -16.69 -19.66
CA ALA A 705 -36.94 -18.09 -19.45
C ALA A 705 -36.05 -18.74 -18.37
N GLN A 706 -34.74 -18.47 -18.40
CA GLN A 706 -33.79 -18.94 -17.37
C GLN A 706 -34.17 -18.43 -15.98
N ASN A 707 -34.54 -17.15 -15.85
CA ASN A 707 -34.97 -16.57 -14.58
C ASN A 707 -36.26 -17.24 -14.05
N ALA A 708 -37.21 -17.55 -14.94
CA ALA A 708 -38.43 -18.24 -14.57
C ALA A 708 -38.14 -19.66 -14.08
N ALA A 709 -37.29 -20.42 -14.78
CA ALA A 709 -36.86 -21.75 -14.37
C ALA A 709 -36.12 -21.75 -13.02
N ALA A 710 -35.20 -20.80 -12.81
CA ALA A 710 -34.47 -20.64 -11.55
C ALA A 710 -35.40 -20.33 -10.36
N LYS A 711 -36.46 -19.52 -10.57
CA LYS A 711 -37.49 -19.25 -9.55
C LYS A 711 -38.28 -20.51 -9.18
N VAL A 712 -38.57 -21.38 -10.14
CA VAL A 712 -39.28 -22.66 -9.90
C VAL A 712 -38.40 -23.61 -9.08
N LEU A 713 -37.11 -23.73 -9.42
CA LEU A 713 -36.15 -24.54 -8.67
C LEU A 713 -35.99 -24.05 -7.23
N ARG A 714 -35.80 -22.74 -7.01
CA ARG A 714 -35.71 -22.15 -5.66
C ARG A 714 -36.97 -22.39 -4.82
N LYS A 715 -38.17 -22.36 -5.42
CA LYS A 715 -39.42 -22.68 -4.73
C LYS A 715 -39.47 -24.15 -4.30
N LYS A 716 -39.02 -25.08 -5.15
CA LYS A 716 -38.92 -26.51 -4.81
C LYS A 716 -37.92 -26.76 -3.67
N ASP A 717 -36.74 -26.14 -3.71
CA ASP A 717 -35.72 -26.28 -2.66
C ASP A 717 -36.17 -25.66 -1.32
N SER A 718 -36.94 -24.57 -1.37
CA SER A 718 -37.52 -23.98 -0.16
C SER A 718 -38.66 -24.81 0.45
N ALA A 719 -39.37 -25.59 -0.36
CA ALA A 719 -40.42 -26.50 0.10
C ALA A 719 -39.86 -27.83 0.65
N ALA A 720 -38.62 -28.18 0.29
CA ALA A 720 -37.93 -29.40 0.74
C ALA A 720 -37.14 -29.23 2.06
N LYS A 721 -37.02 -27.99 2.59
CA LYS A 721 -36.43 -27.77 3.92
C LYS A 721 -37.50 -27.99 5.00
N PRO A 722 -37.27 -28.85 6.02
CA PRO A 722 -38.22 -28.99 7.11
C PRO A 722 -38.38 -27.64 7.81
N LYS A 723 -39.63 -27.21 8.03
CA LYS A 723 -39.93 -26.03 8.84
C LYS A 723 -39.32 -26.26 10.22
N LYS A 724 -38.35 -25.43 10.61
CA LYS A 724 -37.87 -25.29 11.99
C LYS A 724 -38.30 -23.94 12.50
#